data_AF-A0A2V6AUM9-F1
#
_entry.id   AF-A0A2V6AUM9-F1
#
_cell.length_a   1.000
_cell.length_b   1.000
_cell.length_c   1.000
_cell.angle_alpha   90.00
_cell.angle_beta   90.00
_cell.angle_gamma   90.00
#
_symmetry.space_group_name_H-M   'P 1'
#
loop_
_entity.id
_entity.type
_entity.pdbx_description
1 polymer ?
#
loop_
_entity_poly.entity_id
_entity_poly.type
_entity_poly.pdbx_seq_one_letter_code
_entity_poly.pdbx_strand_id
1 'polypeptide(L)'
;MARGLTKGAQSQKQMKSARETNVRMISRSQAELLCAGAVFIVASLLYTLTLAPTVTLVDSGELILAAWGTGVAHPPGFPLWVMLAHLASLLPFGNVAVRINFSSALFAALACAMLTLVVAELIITASSLTMPKRTSKAAQRSRKREDLTGGRFLMFAPAAGAGLLMAFSRTLWSYATITEVYALNTLLILVVFCLMVGWRRRILETQTAKDEQVTIHDSWLYAAAFIFGLAMGVHHVTVGLTLPAVAAVVYRTQGLKFFRSRRLLYAALISIGALVAVYAYLPLAASRDPVMNWGNPRSLQEIWWHITGRQYRVFFVFSPAIMGAQFVEFCRMVSREFGFPWLPVTPVLGLIGFASAYKRDRAAFWFLLLILVADLAYSLSYEIAEDKDAYYLPVFIAIAIAAAFGIRWLIRFAGSRRAPILAPYLVGAVAIVFTLATAFAANWPFNNRRHYFIADDYVENLFSTIAPDGLLLTQDWQVVSPTFYAQEIEQRRRDVKVIDINLLRRSWYFDYLRRANPGLIERSRDKIDPYVELLRLWERDPAAFDGNQDLTRRISMAFLELVRSMVRNEINVAPAYITNDVLSADKTNGYLTQWIPQTYQLVPQGLVFDLAIDQGFHDSPDPHLRTRGLADGTLRFADDDVVKLKVLPVYARMLTNRGRYLAAFNQHERAIVAFKEALALDPNLTAAQQGLAESAAKLAKP
;
A
#
# COMPACT_ATOMS: atom_id res chain seq x y z
N MET A 1 71.24 32.49 20.04
CA MET A 1 70.86 31.26 19.30
C MET A 1 69.94 30.42 20.19
N ALA A 2 68.99 29.68 19.60
CA ALA A 2 68.07 28.72 20.24
C ALA A 2 66.73 29.24 20.84
N ARG A 3 65.92 29.96 20.06
CA ARG A 3 64.44 30.00 20.24
C ARG A 3 63.74 30.21 18.89
N GLY A 4 63.73 29.18 18.03
CA GLY A 4 63.11 29.31 16.70
C GLY A 4 62.57 28.03 16.05
N LEU A 5 62.79 26.85 16.62
CA LEU A 5 62.54 25.59 15.90
C LEU A 5 61.35 24.74 16.41
N THR A 6 60.60 25.19 17.42
CA THR A 6 59.52 24.37 18.01
C THR A 6 58.11 24.73 17.54
N LYS A 7 57.88 25.87 16.88
CA LYS A 7 56.53 26.27 16.43
C LYS A 7 56.07 25.61 15.12
N GLY A 8 56.98 25.21 14.23
CA GLY A 8 56.63 24.55 12.96
C GLY A 8 56.14 23.11 13.12
N ALA A 9 56.72 22.37 14.07
CA ALA A 9 56.39 20.95 14.28
C ALA A 9 55.02 20.74 14.97
N GLN A 10 54.57 21.67 15.81
CA GLN A 10 53.24 21.61 16.45
C GLN A 10 52.12 21.95 15.46
N SER A 11 52.33 22.92 14.56
CA SER A 11 51.34 23.29 13.53
C SER A 11 51.14 22.18 12.50
N GLN A 12 52.21 21.50 12.05
CA GLN A 12 52.08 20.34 11.17
C GLN A 12 51.43 19.12 11.86
N LYS A 13 51.69 18.89 13.16
CA LYS A 13 51.00 17.82 13.92
C LYS A 13 49.52 18.11 14.13
N GLN A 14 49.13 19.37 14.36
CA GLN A 14 47.73 19.78 14.47
C GLN A 14 47.01 19.73 13.12
N MET A 15 47.67 20.10 12.02
CA MET A 15 47.10 19.93 10.67
C MET A 15 47.00 18.46 10.24
N LYS A 16 47.98 17.60 10.57
CA LYS A 16 47.86 16.14 10.34
C LYS A 16 46.79 15.51 11.20
N SER A 17 46.67 15.91 12.47
CA SER A 17 45.60 15.48 13.37
C SER A 17 44.23 15.91 12.88
N ALA A 18 44.06 17.17 12.44
CA ALA A 18 42.80 17.66 11.88
C ALA A 18 42.45 16.99 10.54
N ARG A 19 43.44 16.66 9.71
CA ARG A 19 43.26 15.94 8.43
C ARG A 19 43.01 14.43 8.64
N GLU A 20 43.60 13.80 9.66
CA GLU A 20 43.30 12.42 10.08
C GLU A 20 41.95 12.32 10.80
N THR A 21 41.51 13.38 11.50
CA THR A 21 40.17 13.45 12.11
C THR A 21 39.07 13.65 11.06
N ASN A 22 39.34 14.41 9.99
CA ASN A 22 38.40 14.60 8.88
C ASN A 22 38.27 13.38 7.95
N VAL A 23 39.25 12.48 7.90
CA VAL A 23 39.19 11.24 7.08
C VAL A 23 38.64 10.03 7.85
N ARG A 24 38.41 10.14 9.17
CA ARG A 24 37.71 9.11 9.96
C ARG A 24 36.20 9.33 10.10
N MET A 25 35.67 10.40 9.53
CA MET A 25 34.23 10.58 9.41
C MET A 25 33.74 9.84 8.17
N ILE A 26 32.84 8.88 8.39
CA ILE A 26 32.13 8.11 7.37
C ILE A 26 32.98 7.00 6.72
N SER A 27 33.07 5.86 7.39
CA SER A 27 33.01 4.61 6.63
C SER A 27 32.06 3.67 7.34
N ARG A 28 30.83 3.53 6.81
CA ARG A 28 30.16 2.22 6.93
C ARG A 28 31.15 1.18 6.47
N SER A 29 31.19 0.02 7.13
CA SER A 29 32.10 -1.00 6.63
C SER A 29 31.72 -1.33 5.18
N GLN A 30 32.70 -1.49 4.29
CA GLN A 30 32.43 -1.88 2.90
C GLN A 30 31.52 -3.12 2.84
N ALA A 31 31.62 -4.01 3.83
CA ALA A 31 30.77 -5.18 3.97
C ALA A 31 29.27 -4.87 4.12
N GLU A 32 28.88 -3.86 4.92
CA GLU A 32 27.46 -3.49 5.08
C GLU A 32 26.84 -3.01 3.77
N LEU A 33 27.57 -2.16 3.04
CA LEU A 33 27.13 -1.61 1.77
C LEU A 33 27.06 -2.70 0.68
N LEU A 34 28.02 -3.64 0.67
CA LEU A 34 28.00 -4.79 -0.23
C LEU A 34 26.81 -5.72 0.06
N CYS A 35 26.52 -6.01 1.34
CA CYS A 35 25.35 -6.78 1.72
C CYS A 35 24.05 -6.07 1.28
N ALA A 36 23.90 -4.79 1.56
CA ALA A 36 22.72 -4.02 1.15
C ALA A 36 22.58 -3.97 -0.38
N GLY A 37 23.68 -3.80 -1.12
CA GLY A 37 23.70 -3.84 -2.59
C GLY A 37 23.31 -5.20 -3.15
N ALA A 38 23.77 -6.30 -2.54
CA ALA A 38 23.36 -7.65 -2.94
C ALA A 38 21.86 -7.88 -2.70
N VAL A 39 21.34 -7.45 -1.55
CA VAL A 39 19.89 -7.52 -1.25
C VAL A 39 19.10 -6.68 -2.25
N PHE A 40 19.56 -5.47 -2.57
CA PHE A 40 18.93 -4.60 -3.58
C PHE A 40 18.83 -5.30 -4.94
N ILE A 41 19.91 -5.93 -5.41
CA ILE A 41 19.93 -6.63 -6.69
C ILE A 41 18.94 -7.80 -6.68
N VAL A 42 18.97 -8.65 -5.64
CA VAL A 42 18.07 -9.80 -5.54
C VAL A 42 16.60 -9.35 -5.49
N ALA A 43 16.27 -8.35 -4.67
CA ALA A 43 14.92 -7.83 -4.57
C ALA A 43 14.46 -7.16 -5.87
N SER A 44 15.32 -6.37 -6.52
CA SER A 44 15.00 -5.72 -7.81
C SER A 44 14.71 -6.75 -8.89
N LEU A 45 15.54 -7.80 -8.99
CA LEU A 45 15.33 -8.89 -9.94
C LEU A 45 14.02 -9.62 -9.65
N LEU A 46 13.76 -9.98 -8.38
CA LEU A 46 12.52 -10.64 -7.98
C LEU A 46 11.30 -9.83 -8.42
N TYR A 47 11.22 -8.57 -7.97
CA TYR A 47 10.05 -7.73 -8.18
C TYR A 47 9.84 -7.40 -9.65
N THR A 48 10.91 -7.19 -10.42
CA THR A 48 10.81 -6.98 -11.87
C THR A 48 10.29 -8.22 -12.59
N LEU A 49 10.74 -9.42 -12.19
CA LEU A 49 10.32 -10.69 -12.82
C LEU A 49 8.87 -11.09 -12.46
N THR A 50 8.33 -10.54 -11.37
CA THR A 50 6.96 -10.79 -10.91
C THR A 50 6.02 -9.60 -11.11
N LEU A 51 6.46 -8.57 -11.83
CA LEU A 51 5.74 -7.31 -12.02
C LEU A 51 4.41 -7.51 -12.76
N ALA A 52 3.36 -6.79 -12.37
CA ALA A 52 2.11 -6.77 -13.13
C ALA A 52 2.31 -6.11 -14.52
N PRO A 53 1.81 -6.72 -15.61
CA PRO A 53 2.04 -6.25 -16.98
C PRO A 53 1.14 -5.08 -17.42
N THR A 54 0.16 -4.70 -16.61
CA THR A 54 -0.83 -3.65 -16.91
C THR A 54 -1.39 -3.07 -15.60
N VAL A 55 -2.39 -2.18 -15.72
CA VAL A 55 -3.17 -1.67 -14.59
C VAL A 55 -3.73 -2.81 -13.76
N THR A 56 -3.78 -2.64 -12.44
CA THR A 56 -4.35 -3.64 -11.53
C THR A 56 -5.64 -3.15 -10.89
N LEU A 57 -6.21 -4.00 -10.03
CA LEU A 57 -7.42 -3.73 -9.26
C LEU A 57 -7.19 -2.63 -8.20
N VAL A 58 -8.25 -2.29 -7.45
CA VAL A 58 -8.25 -1.31 -6.37
C VAL A 58 -7.86 0.08 -6.90
N ASP A 59 -6.92 0.80 -6.28
CA ASP A 59 -6.64 2.21 -6.58
C ASP A 59 -5.69 2.40 -7.75
N SER A 60 -5.16 1.32 -8.33
CA SER A 60 -4.09 1.39 -9.32
C SER A 60 -4.43 2.29 -10.52
N GLY A 61 -5.62 2.19 -11.11
CA GLY A 61 -5.96 3.00 -12.28
C GLY A 61 -6.14 4.49 -11.96
N GLU A 62 -6.75 4.80 -10.82
CA GLU A 62 -6.88 6.16 -10.28
C GLU A 62 -5.51 6.79 -9.97
N LEU A 63 -4.65 6.06 -9.25
CA LEU A 63 -3.30 6.49 -8.90
C LEU A 63 -2.42 6.69 -10.13
N ILE A 64 -2.50 5.80 -11.13
CA ILE A 64 -1.78 5.95 -12.41
C ILE A 64 -2.25 7.23 -13.11
N LEU A 65 -3.55 7.49 -13.20
CA LEU A 65 -4.09 8.69 -13.84
C LEU A 65 -3.65 9.97 -13.12
N ALA A 66 -3.72 10.00 -11.79
CA ALA A 66 -3.25 11.11 -10.99
C ALA A 66 -1.75 11.37 -11.20
N ALA A 67 -0.91 10.33 -11.20
CA ALA A 67 0.52 10.45 -11.45
C ALA A 67 0.84 10.90 -12.88
N TRP A 68 0.23 10.30 -13.89
CA TRP A 68 0.47 10.64 -15.29
C TRP A 68 0.10 12.09 -15.58
N GLY A 69 -1.06 12.55 -15.11
CA GLY A 69 -1.57 13.90 -15.32
C GLY A 69 -1.09 14.96 -14.33
N THR A 70 -0.21 14.64 -13.37
CA THR A 70 0.11 15.50 -12.20
C THR A 70 -1.15 16.05 -11.52
N GLY A 71 -2.11 15.16 -11.32
CA GLY A 71 -3.40 15.42 -10.69
C GLY A 71 -3.37 15.31 -9.17
N VAL A 72 -4.56 15.26 -8.59
CA VAL A 72 -4.79 15.06 -7.15
C VAL A 72 -5.45 13.72 -6.97
N ALA A 73 -4.72 12.78 -6.36
CA ALA A 73 -5.21 11.45 -6.02
C ALA A 73 -6.22 11.50 -4.87
N HIS A 74 -6.87 10.38 -4.58
CA HIS A 74 -7.75 10.25 -3.42
C HIS A 74 -7.03 10.63 -2.09
N PRO A 75 -7.76 11.13 -1.07
CA PRO A 75 -7.14 11.68 0.13
C PRO A 75 -6.23 10.67 0.86
N PRO A 76 -5.08 11.07 1.41
CA PRO A 76 -4.55 12.44 1.52
C PRO A 76 -3.83 12.99 0.28
N GLY A 77 -3.95 12.34 -0.88
CA GLY A 77 -3.48 12.84 -2.17
C GLY A 77 -2.03 12.52 -2.50
N PHE A 78 -1.28 11.95 -1.56
CA PHE A 78 0.05 11.37 -1.73
C PHE A 78 1.04 12.20 -2.57
N PRO A 79 1.14 13.54 -2.36
CA PRO A 79 1.85 14.46 -3.25
C PRO A 79 3.28 14.05 -3.61
N LEU A 80 4.07 13.55 -2.65
CA LEU A 80 5.44 13.11 -2.94
C LEU A 80 5.46 11.87 -3.83
N TRP A 81 4.55 10.94 -3.60
CA TRP A 81 4.42 9.76 -4.44
C TRP A 81 3.99 10.15 -5.85
N VAL A 82 2.96 10.99 -6.00
CA VAL A 82 2.46 11.47 -7.30
C VAL A 82 3.57 12.13 -8.11
N MET A 83 4.37 13.01 -7.49
CA MET A 83 5.50 13.67 -8.15
C MET A 83 6.56 12.68 -8.64
N LEU A 84 6.92 11.66 -7.84
CA LEU A 84 7.92 10.66 -8.23
C LEU A 84 7.38 9.65 -9.24
N ALA A 85 6.11 9.24 -9.10
CA ALA A 85 5.43 8.36 -10.03
C ALA A 85 5.23 9.04 -11.40
N HIS A 86 4.99 10.36 -11.42
CA HIS A 86 4.99 11.14 -12.66
C HIS A 86 6.32 11.00 -13.40
N LEU A 87 7.46 11.17 -12.71
CA LEU A 87 8.78 10.98 -13.33
C LEU A 87 8.96 9.55 -13.87
N ALA A 88 8.46 8.53 -13.16
CA ALA A 88 8.48 7.16 -13.66
C ALA A 88 7.63 6.99 -14.92
N SER A 89 6.46 7.62 -15.00
CA SER A 89 5.56 7.55 -16.16
C SER A 89 6.21 8.04 -17.47
N LEU A 90 7.23 8.91 -17.37
CA LEU A 90 7.97 9.47 -18.50
C LEU A 90 9.05 8.52 -19.07
N LEU A 91 9.34 7.39 -18.41
CA LEU A 91 10.36 6.44 -18.87
C LEU A 91 9.96 5.78 -20.21
N PRO A 92 10.86 5.61 -21.18
CA PRO A 92 10.51 5.20 -22.55
C PRO A 92 10.44 3.67 -22.73
N PHE A 93 9.72 2.95 -21.85
CA PHE A 93 9.52 1.50 -21.99
C PHE A 93 8.13 1.07 -21.52
N GLY A 94 7.58 0.02 -22.13
CA GLY A 94 6.26 -0.51 -21.76
C GLY A 94 5.11 0.50 -21.84
N ASN A 95 3.94 0.09 -21.35
CA ASN A 95 2.81 1.00 -21.13
C ASN A 95 3.03 1.82 -19.84
N VAL A 96 2.18 2.83 -19.61
CA VAL A 96 2.31 3.73 -18.46
C VAL A 96 2.18 2.97 -17.14
N ALA A 97 1.27 1.99 -17.06
CA ALA A 97 1.10 1.16 -15.87
C ALA A 97 2.38 0.40 -15.49
N VAL A 98 3.06 -0.24 -16.45
CA VAL A 98 4.32 -0.96 -16.22
C VAL A 98 5.42 -0.04 -15.70
N ARG A 99 5.52 1.18 -16.22
CA ARG A 99 6.52 2.16 -15.77
C ARG A 99 6.33 2.55 -14.31
N ILE A 100 5.09 2.79 -13.91
CA ILE A 100 4.75 3.17 -12.54
C ILE A 100 4.83 1.96 -11.61
N ASN A 101 4.34 0.77 -12.02
CA ASN A 101 4.53 -0.49 -11.30
C ASN A 101 6.03 -0.73 -11.02
N PHE A 102 6.89 -0.50 -12.01
CA PHE A 102 8.35 -0.66 -11.87
C PHE A 102 8.94 0.31 -10.84
N SER A 103 8.39 1.51 -10.69
CA SER A 103 8.82 2.43 -9.62
C SER A 103 8.55 1.87 -8.23
N SER A 104 7.40 1.21 -8.01
CA SER A 104 7.10 0.47 -6.77
C SER A 104 8.13 -0.63 -6.52
N ALA A 105 8.49 -1.40 -7.55
CA ALA A 105 9.51 -2.45 -7.45
C ALA A 105 10.87 -1.87 -7.01
N LEU A 106 11.27 -0.75 -7.59
CA LEU A 106 12.52 -0.06 -7.24
C LEU A 106 12.50 0.46 -5.79
N PHE A 107 11.41 1.11 -5.37
CA PHE A 107 11.28 1.62 -4.00
C PHE A 107 11.27 0.49 -2.96
N ALA A 108 10.57 -0.61 -3.24
CA ALA A 108 10.55 -1.78 -2.36
C ALA A 108 11.93 -2.48 -2.28
N ALA A 109 12.67 -2.57 -3.39
CA ALA A 109 14.02 -3.13 -3.37
C ALA A 109 14.99 -2.25 -2.58
N LEU A 110 14.90 -0.92 -2.73
CA LEU A 110 15.64 0.04 -1.92
C LEU A 110 15.25 -0.06 -0.44
N ALA A 111 13.98 -0.29 -0.13
CA ALA A 111 13.50 -0.51 1.23
C ALA A 111 14.18 -1.74 1.85
N CYS A 112 14.24 -2.88 1.13
CA CYS A 112 14.93 -4.09 1.60
C CYS A 112 16.44 -3.85 1.88
N ALA A 113 17.10 -3.10 1.01
CA ALA A 113 18.49 -2.68 1.20
C ALA A 113 18.65 -1.75 2.40
N MET A 114 17.72 -0.80 2.59
CA MET A 114 17.73 0.11 3.74
C MET A 114 17.49 -0.63 5.06
N LEU A 115 16.59 -1.61 5.08
CA LEU A 115 16.38 -2.49 6.24
C LEU A 115 17.66 -3.24 6.61
N THR A 116 18.39 -3.74 5.62
CA THR A 116 19.71 -4.38 5.82
C THR A 116 20.65 -3.42 6.56
N LEU A 117 20.69 -2.14 6.17
CA LEU A 117 21.52 -1.12 6.81
C LEU A 117 21.04 -0.77 8.23
N VAL A 118 19.72 -0.67 8.46
CA VAL A 118 19.12 -0.45 9.79
C VAL A 118 19.55 -1.57 10.75
N VAL A 119 19.38 -2.82 10.33
CA VAL A 119 19.72 -3.99 11.16
C VAL A 119 21.22 -4.07 11.41
N ALA A 120 22.05 -3.80 10.40
CA ALA A 120 23.51 -3.76 10.56
C ALA A 120 23.93 -2.70 11.60
N GLU A 121 23.42 -1.47 11.50
CA GLU A 121 23.69 -0.37 12.44
C GLU A 121 23.26 -0.72 13.88
N LEU A 122 22.08 -1.33 14.03
CA LEU A 122 21.61 -1.84 15.34
C LEU A 122 22.52 -2.96 15.88
N ILE A 123 22.98 -3.88 15.02
CA ILE A 123 23.86 -4.98 15.41
C ILE A 123 25.21 -4.46 15.90
N ILE A 124 25.79 -3.48 15.19
CA ILE A 124 27.04 -2.81 15.55
C ILE A 124 26.89 -2.13 16.91
N THR A 125 25.82 -1.35 17.08
CA THR A 125 25.55 -0.61 18.33
C THR A 125 25.37 -1.56 19.52
N ALA A 126 24.59 -2.63 19.38
CA ALA A 126 24.48 -3.64 20.44
C ALA A 126 25.81 -4.37 20.73
N SER A 127 26.70 -4.51 19.74
CA SER A 127 28.04 -5.08 19.96
C SER A 127 28.90 -4.16 20.81
N SER A 128 28.91 -2.84 20.52
CA SER A 128 29.74 -1.88 21.26
C SER A 128 29.30 -1.76 22.72
N LEU A 129 28.00 -1.83 23.01
CA LEU A 129 27.44 -1.77 24.36
C LEU A 129 27.78 -2.98 25.24
N THR A 130 28.09 -4.14 24.64
CA THR A 130 28.31 -5.40 25.38
C THR A 130 29.80 -5.75 25.57
N MET A 131 30.72 -4.98 24.97
CA MET A 131 32.16 -5.24 25.08
C MET A 131 32.75 -4.72 26.40
N PRO A 132 33.52 -5.53 27.14
CA PRO A 132 34.20 -5.08 28.35
C PRO A 132 35.26 -4.00 28.04
N LYS A 133 35.24 -2.89 28.80
CA LYS A 133 36.12 -1.71 28.62
C LYS A 133 37.64 -2.00 28.77
N ARG A 134 38.04 -3.16 29.26
CA ARG A 134 39.45 -3.60 29.35
C ARG A 134 39.68 -4.78 28.42
N THR A 135 40.44 -4.57 27.34
CA THR A 135 40.92 -5.69 26.50
C THR A 135 42.42 -5.90 26.73
N SER A 136 42.78 -7.10 27.17
CA SER A 136 44.18 -7.54 27.25
C SER A 136 44.74 -7.77 25.82
N LYS A 137 46.07 -7.81 25.67
CA LYS A 137 46.77 -8.09 24.40
C LYS A 137 46.29 -9.37 23.68
N ALA A 138 45.67 -10.32 24.40
CA ALA A 138 45.09 -11.53 23.83
C ALA A 138 43.80 -11.28 23.02
N ALA A 139 42.93 -10.37 23.48
CA ALA A 139 41.72 -9.98 22.75
C ALA A 139 42.04 -9.22 21.45
N GLN A 140 43.18 -8.52 21.42
CA GLN A 140 43.67 -7.81 20.25
C GLN A 140 44.23 -8.77 19.17
N ARG A 141 44.84 -9.90 19.58
CA ARG A 141 45.23 -11.00 18.67
C ARG A 141 44.03 -11.76 18.09
N SER A 142 42.96 -11.97 18.87
CA SER A 142 41.71 -12.57 18.41
C SER A 142 41.03 -11.73 17.31
N ARG A 143 40.93 -10.41 17.51
CA ARG A 143 40.38 -9.46 16.52
C ARG A 143 41.12 -9.48 15.19
N LYS A 144 42.45 -9.54 15.23
CA LYS A 144 43.28 -9.58 14.01
C LYS A 144 43.04 -10.87 13.22
N ARG A 145 42.71 -11.98 13.90
CA ARG A 145 42.42 -13.28 13.29
C ARG A 145 41.00 -13.36 12.69
N GLU A 146 40.00 -12.74 13.32
CA GLU A 146 38.63 -12.60 12.77
C GLU A 146 38.57 -11.70 11.52
N ASP A 147 39.38 -10.63 11.49
CA ASP A 147 39.46 -9.73 10.33
C ASP A 147 40.16 -10.39 9.11
N LEU A 148 41.01 -11.40 9.33
CA LEU A 148 41.73 -12.14 8.27
C LEU A 148 40.91 -13.26 7.62
N THR A 149 39.80 -13.72 8.22
CA THR A 149 39.03 -14.89 7.76
C THR A 149 37.63 -14.56 7.23
N GLY A 150 37.36 -13.31 6.83
CA GLY A 150 36.04 -12.91 6.33
C GLY A 150 34.95 -12.75 7.42
N GLY A 151 35.33 -12.71 8.70
CA GLY A 151 34.40 -12.62 9.84
C GLY A 151 33.47 -11.40 9.82
N ARG A 152 33.85 -10.31 9.12
CA ARG A 152 33.00 -9.12 8.95
C ARG A 152 31.75 -9.39 8.11
N PHE A 153 31.84 -10.15 7.01
CA PHE A 153 30.67 -10.49 6.20
C PHE A 153 29.71 -11.41 6.97
N LEU A 154 30.26 -12.36 7.73
CA LEU A 154 29.50 -13.26 8.60
C LEU A 154 28.78 -12.52 9.74
N MET A 155 29.34 -11.41 10.24
CA MET A 155 28.67 -10.55 11.22
C MET A 155 27.41 -9.88 10.67
N PHE A 156 27.38 -9.58 9.36
CA PHE A 156 26.25 -8.92 8.69
C PHE A 156 25.28 -9.88 8.01
N ALA A 157 25.53 -11.19 8.06
CA ALA A 157 24.60 -12.20 7.53
C ALA A 157 23.17 -12.08 8.11
N PRO A 158 22.95 -11.86 9.42
CA PRO A 158 21.59 -11.63 9.93
C PRO A 158 20.93 -10.36 9.39
N ALA A 159 21.72 -9.33 9.05
CA ALA A 159 21.21 -8.09 8.47
C ALA A 159 20.77 -8.29 7.02
N ALA A 160 21.60 -8.95 6.20
CA ALA A 160 21.23 -9.34 4.84
C ALA A 160 20.01 -10.29 4.84
N GLY A 161 19.96 -11.22 5.80
CA GLY A 161 18.82 -12.10 6.02
C GLY A 161 17.53 -11.33 6.30
N ALA A 162 17.57 -10.26 7.11
CA ALA A 162 16.39 -9.42 7.36
C ALA A 162 15.89 -8.70 6.11
N GLY A 163 16.81 -8.15 5.31
CA GLY A 163 16.49 -7.50 4.04
C GLY A 163 15.85 -8.46 3.03
N LEU A 164 16.42 -9.65 2.85
CA LEU A 164 15.85 -10.69 1.97
C LEU A 164 14.53 -11.25 2.53
N LEU A 165 14.40 -11.38 3.85
CA LEU A 165 13.18 -11.82 4.48
C LEU A 165 12.04 -10.84 4.22
N MET A 166 12.32 -9.54 4.27
CA MET A 166 11.38 -8.51 3.85
C MET A 166 11.10 -8.56 2.34
N ALA A 167 12.12 -8.86 1.52
CA ALA A 167 11.94 -9.01 0.07
C ALA A 167 10.99 -10.17 -0.29
N PHE A 168 10.97 -11.22 0.53
CA PHE A 168 10.09 -12.38 0.37
C PHE A 168 8.84 -12.31 1.26
N SER A 169 8.58 -11.17 1.92
CA SER A 169 7.40 -11.00 2.75
C SER A 169 6.14 -10.89 1.88
N ARG A 170 4.99 -11.31 2.42
CA ARG A 170 3.75 -11.34 1.66
C ARG A 170 3.34 -9.94 1.25
N THR A 171 3.29 -9.01 2.21
CA THR A 171 2.75 -7.67 1.99
C THR A 171 3.69 -6.75 1.23
N LEU A 172 5.01 -6.71 1.50
CA LEU A 172 5.87 -5.80 0.73
C LEU A 172 5.98 -6.25 -0.74
N TRP A 173 6.04 -7.54 -1.00
CA TRP A 173 6.12 -8.06 -2.37
C TRP A 173 4.81 -7.82 -3.15
N SER A 174 3.65 -7.90 -2.48
CA SER A 174 2.39 -7.52 -3.10
C SER A 174 2.45 -6.04 -3.53
N TYR A 175 2.83 -5.11 -2.67
CA TYR A 175 2.91 -3.70 -3.06
C TYR A 175 4.12 -3.34 -3.94
N ALA A 176 5.13 -4.21 -4.04
CA ALA A 176 6.27 -4.02 -4.93
C ALA A 176 5.96 -4.28 -6.41
N THR A 177 4.87 -5.00 -6.71
CA THR A 177 4.59 -5.47 -8.08
C THR A 177 3.40 -4.78 -8.75
N ILE A 178 2.81 -3.78 -8.10
CA ILE A 178 1.67 -2.99 -8.57
C ILE A 178 1.87 -1.49 -8.29
N THR A 179 1.00 -0.65 -8.85
CA THR A 179 1.01 0.80 -8.59
C THR A 179 0.32 1.07 -7.26
N GLU A 180 1.11 1.34 -6.23
CA GLU A 180 0.62 1.68 -4.89
C GLU A 180 1.62 2.58 -4.13
N VAL A 181 1.14 3.29 -3.12
CA VAL A 181 1.95 4.27 -2.37
C VAL A 181 2.88 3.64 -1.33
N TYR A 182 2.57 2.42 -0.93
CA TYR A 182 3.16 1.76 0.23
C TYR A 182 4.63 1.37 0.09
N ALA A 183 5.11 1.09 -1.13
CA ALA A 183 6.51 0.76 -1.38
C ALA A 183 7.44 1.96 -1.09
N LEU A 184 7.07 3.15 -1.57
CA LEU A 184 7.79 4.40 -1.28
C LEU A 184 7.70 4.75 0.21
N ASN A 185 6.52 4.60 0.80
CA ASN A 185 6.32 4.86 2.23
C ASN A 185 7.27 4.01 3.10
N THR A 186 7.34 2.71 2.80
CA THR A 186 8.22 1.74 3.47
C THR A 186 9.69 2.16 3.36
N LEU A 187 10.14 2.57 2.17
CA LEU A 187 11.49 3.08 1.96
C LEU A 187 11.79 4.30 2.85
N LEU A 188 10.90 5.30 2.86
CA LEU A 188 11.12 6.53 3.61
C LEU A 188 11.12 6.30 5.13
N ILE A 189 10.22 5.43 5.65
CA ILE A 189 10.25 5.00 7.06
C ILE A 189 11.61 4.36 7.40
N LEU A 190 12.11 3.48 6.54
CA LEU A 190 13.41 2.83 6.77
C LEU A 190 14.59 3.79 6.64
N VAL A 191 14.51 4.82 5.79
CA VAL A 191 15.50 5.90 5.73
C VAL A 191 15.52 6.68 7.04
N VAL A 192 14.36 7.06 7.58
CA VAL A 192 14.24 7.71 8.90
C VAL A 192 14.85 6.82 9.98
N PHE A 193 14.50 5.53 9.99
CA PHE A 193 15.07 4.57 10.95
C PHE A 193 16.59 4.49 10.83
N CYS A 194 17.12 4.38 9.62
CA CYS A 194 18.56 4.29 9.36
C CYS A 194 19.29 5.53 9.85
N LEU A 195 18.74 6.72 9.60
CA LEU A 195 19.30 7.99 10.07
C LEU A 195 19.26 8.08 11.60
N MET A 196 18.17 7.68 12.24
CA MET A 196 18.02 7.75 13.70
C MET A 196 18.89 6.73 14.45
N VAL A 197 19.01 5.50 13.96
CA VAL A 197 19.93 4.52 14.58
C VAL A 197 21.39 4.90 14.32
N GLY A 198 21.69 5.48 13.15
CA GLY A 198 23.00 6.01 12.80
C GLY A 198 23.40 7.22 13.63
N TRP A 199 22.46 8.13 13.91
CA TRP A 199 22.62 9.24 14.86
C TRP A 199 22.95 8.71 16.24
N ARG A 200 22.13 7.78 16.76
CA ARG A 200 22.32 7.18 18.08
C ARG A 200 23.71 6.57 18.23
N ARG A 201 24.16 5.76 17.28
CA ARG A 201 25.48 5.11 17.34
C ARG A 201 26.59 6.13 17.50
N ARG A 202 26.58 7.18 16.67
CA ARG A 202 27.62 8.21 16.67
C ARG A 202 27.65 8.97 17.98
N ILE A 203 26.47 9.34 18.53
CA ILE A 203 26.39 9.96 19.86
C ILE A 203 27.01 9.07 20.94
N LEU A 204 26.73 7.76 20.92
CA LEU A 204 27.30 6.81 21.89
C LEU A 204 28.81 6.63 21.72
N GLU A 205 29.34 6.72 20.50
CA GLU A 205 30.77 6.65 20.20
C GLU A 205 31.53 7.91 20.66
N THR A 206 30.91 9.10 20.58
CA THR A 206 31.55 10.37 20.90
C THR A 206 31.25 10.93 22.29
N GLN A 207 30.40 10.28 23.09
CA GLN A 207 30.06 10.76 24.44
C GLN A 207 31.27 10.66 25.39
N THR A 208 32.07 11.73 25.45
CA THR A 208 32.87 12.14 26.61
C THR A 208 32.12 13.22 27.38
N ALA A 209 31.71 12.89 28.61
CA ALA A 209 31.20 13.77 29.68
C ALA A 209 30.43 15.07 29.29
N LYS A 210 29.11 15.01 29.51
CA LYS A 210 28.27 16.02 30.19
C LYS A 210 27.88 17.37 29.56
N ASP A 211 28.24 17.74 28.33
CA ASP A 211 27.72 18.99 27.75
C ASP A 211 26.62 18.85 26.68
N GLU A 212 25.65 19.75 26.80
CA GLU A 212 24.35 19.84 26.10
C GLU A 212 24.45 20.45 24.69
N GLN A 213 25.65 20.56 24.14
CA GLN A 213 25.90 21.27 22.89
C GLN A 213 25.37 20.51 21.67
N VAL A 214 24.99 21.26 20.63
CA VAL A 214 24.71 20.73 19.29
C VAL A 214 25.91 19.88 18.89
N THR A 215 25.66 18.60 18.65
CA THR A 215 26.74 17.69 18.27
C THR A 215 26.98 17.80 16.78
N ILE A 216 28.22 17.56 16.33
CA ILE A 216 28.53 17.41 14.91
C ILE A 216 27.69 16.32 14.21
N HIS A 217 27.03 15.46 14.98
CA HIS A 217 26.20 14.36 14.51
C HIS A 217 24.72 14.71 14.37
N ASP A 218 24.27 15.88 14.81
CA ASP A 218 22.85 16.27 14.72
C ASP A 218 22.36 16.52 13.29
N SER A 219 23.27 16.61 12.32
CA SER A 219 22.93 16.55 10.89
C SER A 219 22.11 15.30 10.54
N TRP A 220 22.36 14.16 11.20
CA TRP A 220 21.58 12.92 11.02
C TRP A 220 20.16 13.04 11.55
N LEU A 221 19.99 13.69 12.71
CA LEU A 221 18.69 13.97 13.31
C LEU A 221 17.88 14.92 12.42
N TYR A 222 18.50 15.99 11.92
CA TYR A 222 17.84 16.97 11.05
C TYR A 222 17.54 16.41 9.66
N ALA A 223 18.42 15.58 9.11
CA ALA A 223 18.10 14.81 7.91
C ALA A 223 16.93 13.86 8.15
N ALA A 224 16.88 13.16 9.29
CA ALA A 224 15.75 12.30 9.63
C ALA A 224 14.45 13.10 9.74
N ALA A 225 14.49 14.29 10.35
CA ALA A 225 13.33 15.18 10.47
C ALA A 225 12.86 15.69 9.09
N PHE A 226 13.78 16.05 8.20
CA PHE A 226 13.45 16.44 6.83
C PHE A 226 12.78 15.30 6.07
N ILE A 227 13.37 14.09 6.08
CA ILE A 227 12.78 12.91 5.42
C ILE A 227 11.44 12.52 6.07
N PHE A 228 11.30 12.64 7.39
CA PHE A 228 10.03 12.40 8.07
C PHE A 228 8.95 13.34 7.55
N GLY A 229 9.23 14.64 7.43
CA GLY A 229 8.30 15.61 6.85
C GLY A 229 7.92 15.30 5.40
N LEU A 230 8.88 14.87 4.57
CA LEU A 230 8.61 14.41 3.20
C LEU A 230 7.73 13.15 3.17
N ALA A 231 8.02 12.18 4.04
CA ALA A 231 7.30 10.91 4.13
C ALA A 231 5.83 11.08 4.54
N MET A 232 5.53 12.10 5.34
CA MET A 232 4.15 12.47 5.65
C MET A 232 3.35 12.87 4.39
N GLY A 233 4.01 13.28 3.31
CA GLY A 233 3.41 13.51 1.99
C GLY A 233 3.22 12.25 1.14
N VAL A 234 3.48 11.06 1.70
CA VAL A 234 3.20 9.75 1.07
C VAL A 234 2.16 8.99 1.87
N HIS A 235 2.33 8.80 3.18
CA HIS A 235 1.30 8.16 4.00
C HIS A 235 1.42 8.61 5.47
N HIS A 236 0.84 9.77 5.77
CA HIS A 236 1.06 10.45 7.05
C HIS A 236 0.69 9.64 8.30
N VAL A 237 -0.29 8.73 8.22
CA VAL A 237 -0.69 7.89 9.36
C VAL A 237 0.43 6.94 9.77
N THR A 238 0.79 5.98 8.91
CA THR A 238 1.83 4.98 9.22
C THR A 238 3.18 5.62 9.54
N VAL A 239 3.55 6.73 8.88
CA VAL A 239 4.74 7.51 9.23
C VAL A 239 4.63 8.10 10.64
N GLY A 240 3.52 8.77 10.95
CA GLY A 240 3.25 9.37 12.25
C GLY A 240 3.27 8.36 13.40
N LEU A 241 2.75 7.15 13.18
CA LEU A 241 2.75 6.06 14.16
C LEU A 241 4.16 5.57 14.53
N THR A 242 5.19 5.87 13.73
CA THR A 242 6.58 5.57 14.09
C THR A 242 7.23 6.57 15.05
N LEU A 243 6.62 7.76 15.24
CA LEU A 243 7.19 8.83 16.04
C LEU A 243 7.46 8.45 17.51
N PRO A 244 6.58 7.70 18.22
CA PRO A 244 6.88 7.22 19.57
C PRO A 244 8.14 6.35 19.65
N ALA A 245 8.38 5.50 18.64
CA ALA A 245 9.57 4.67 18.57
C ALA A 245 10.85 5.49 18.36
N VAL A 246 10.80 6.50 17.48
CA VAL A 246 11.89 7.46 17.28
C VAL A 246 12.17 8.25 18.56
N ALA A 247 11.12 8.71 19.25
CA ALA A 247 11.24 9.41 20.53
C ALA A 247 11.89 8.54 21.60
N ALA A 248 11.58 7.23 21.64
CA ALA A 248 12.24 6.31 22.58
C ALA A 248 13.73 6.13 22.29
N VAL A 249 14.14 6.08 21.01
CA VAL A 249 15.57 6.06 20.63
C VAL A 249 16.27 7.33 21.13
N VAL A 250 15.66 8.49 20.94
CA VAL A 250 16.17 9.78 21.41
C VAL A 250 16.28 9.83 22.93
N TYR A 251 15.19 9.50 23.64
CA TYR A 251 15.16 9.48 25.11
C TYR A 251 16.20 8.54 25.70
N ARG A 252 16.37 7.34 25.13
CA ARG A 252 17.36 6.36 25.61
C ARG A 252 18.80 6.74 25.28
N THR A 253 19.02 7.68 24.37
CA THR A 253 20.36 8.14 23.96
C THR A 253 20.79 9.41 24.69
N GLN A 254 19.88 10.36 24.90
CA GLN A 254 20.20 11.68 25.47
C GLN A 254 19.27 12.13 26.61
N GLY A 255 18.30 11.30 27.01
CA GLY A 255 17.42 11.57 28.14
C GLY A 255 16.35 12.65 27.88
N LEU A 256 15.59 12.97 28.93
CA LEU A 256 14.51 13.97 28.89
C LEU A 256 14.99 15.39 28.55
N LYS A 257 16.25 15.71 28.85
CA LYS A 257 16.83 17.03 28.58
C LYS A 257 16.81 17.39 27.09
N PHE A 258 16.97 16.41 26.21
CA PHE A 258 16.85 16.62 24.76
C PHE A 258 15.51 17.27 24.37
N PHE A 259 14.40 16.81 24.97
CA PHE A 259 13.06 17.27 24.62
C PHE A 259 12.77 18.71 25.08
N ARG A 260 13.61 19.26 25.97
CA ARG A 260 13.57 20.67 26.37
C ARG A 260 14.56 21.54 25.60
N SER A 261 15.36 20.94 24.71
CA SER A 261 16.40 21.64 23.96
C SER A 261 15.87 22.26 22.67
N ARG A 262 16.55 23.31 22.19
CA ARG A 262 16.28 23.92 20.87
C ARG A 262 16.45 22.94 19.70
N ARG A 263 17.13 21.81 19.91
CA ARG A 263 17.34 20.80 18.87
C ARG A 263 16.04 20.13 18.45
N LEU A 264 15.11 19.90 19.38
CA LEU A 264 13.77 19.42 19.06
C LEU A 264 13.00 20.46 18.24
N LEU A 265 13.09 21.74 18.62
CA LEU A 265 12.46 22.83 17.85
C LEU A 265 12.98 22.88 16.41
N TYR A 266 14.30 22.79 16.20
CA TYR A 266 14.87 22.77 14.85
C TYR A 266 14.43 21.54 14.05
N ALA A 267 14.42 20.35 14.67
CA ALA A 267 13.90 19.15 14.02
C ALA A 267 12.42 19.31 13.62
N ALA A 268 11.59 19.85 14.52
CA ALA A 268 10.18 20.11 14.24
C ALA A 268 9.99 21.11 13.10
N LEU A 269 10.71 22.24 13.10
CA LEU A 269 10.65 23.24 12.03
C LEU A 269 11.09 22.68 10.67
N ILE A 270 12.15 21.88 10.64
CA ILE A 270 12.63 21.23 9.42
C ILE A 270 11.59 20.23 8.90
N SER A 271 11.02 19.42 9.78
CA SER A 271 9.97 18.45 9.41
C SER A 271 8.70 19.14 8.92
N ILE A 272 8.24 20.21 9.59
CA ILE A 272 7.07 20.97 9.18
C ILE A 272 7.34 21.69 7.86
N GLY A 273 8.54 22.26 7.69
CA GLY A 273 8.93 22.90 6.42
C GLY A 273 8.91 21.93 5.24
N ALA A 274 9.45 20.72 5.42
CA ALA A 274 9.40 19.67 4.40
C ALA A 274 7.97 19.20 4.10
N LEU A 275 7.15 19.02 5.14
CA LEU A 275 5.73 18.67 5.01
C LEU A 275 4.97 19.73 4.18
N VAL A 276 5.10 21.01 4.55
CA VAL A 276 4.44 22.12 3.86
C VAL A 276 4.92 22.21 2.42
N ALA A 277 6.23 22.06 2.17
CA ALA A 277 6.79 22.10 0.83
C ALA A 277 6.18 21.04 -0.09
N VAL A 278 5.99 19.81 0.41
CA VAL A 278 5.39 18.73 -0.38
C VAL A 278 3.88 18.93 -0.55
N TYR A 279 3.14 19.29 0.50
CA TYR A 279 1.69 19.47 0.41
C TYR A 279 1.26 20.74 -0.32
N ALA A 280 2.18 21.70 -0.54
CA ALA A 280 1.94 22.82 -1.46
C ALA A 280 1.64 22.35 -2.89
N TYR A 281 2.02 21.13 -3.25
CA TYR A 281 1.61 20.48 -4.49
C TYR A 281 0.08 20.45 -4.68
N LEU A 282 -0.70 20.14 -3.63
CA LEU A 282 -2.15 19.92 -3.77
C LEU A 282 -2.90 21.12 -4.38
N PRO A 283 -2.82 22.35 -3.82
CA PRO A 283 -3.49 23.50 -4.42
C PRO A 283 -2.90 23.90 -5.78
N LEU A 284 -1.61 23.67 -6.01
CA LEU A 284 -0.96 23.96 -7.29
C LEU A 284 -1.39 22.99 -8.39
N ALA A 285 -1.57 21.72 -8.07
CA ALA A 285 -2.10 20.71 -8.98
C ALA A 285 -3.58 20.99 -9.23
N ALA A 286 -4.37 21.18 -8.16
CA ALA A 286 -5.80 21.45 -8.27
C ALA A 286 -6.12 22.69 -9.10
N SER A 287 -5.31 23.76 -9.05
CA SER A 287 -5.54 24.99 -9.83
C SER A 287 -5.35 24.84 -11.34
N ARG A 288 -4.74 23.74 -11.80
CA ARG A 288 -4.58 23.41 -13.23
C ARG A 288 -5.77 22.66 -13.83
N ASP A 289 -6.80 22.38 -13.03
CA ASP A 289 -7.97 21.59 -13.44
C ASP A 289 -7.58 20.22 -14.05
N PRO A 290 -6.74 19.41 -13.38
CA PRO A 290 -6.33 18.12 -13.92
C PRO A 290 -7.53 17.17 -14.08
N VAL A 291 -7.36 16.15 -14.93
CA VAL A 291 -8.39 15.12 -15.17
C VAL A 291 -8.83 14.49 -13.85
N MET A 292 -7.86 13.95 -13.10
CA MET A 292 -8.08 13.48 -11.73
C MET A 292 -7.79 14.62 -10.75
N ASN A 293 -8.85 15.19 -10.16
CA ASN A 293 -8.77 16.30 -9.20
C ASN A 293 -9.59 16.00 -7.94
N TRP A 294 -9.24 14.92 -7.24
CA TRP A 294 -10.08 14.41 -6.15
C TRP A 294 -10.22 15.41 -5.01
N GLY A 295 -11.45 15.78 -4.70
CA GLY A 295 -11.79 16.72 -3.64
C GLY A 295 -11.43 18.18 -3.93
N ASN A 296 -10.85 18.49 -5.10
CA ASN A 296 -10.50 19.83 -5.57
C ASN A 296 -9.89 20.76 -4.48
N PRO A 297 -8.73 20.42 -3.87
CA PRO A 297 -8.18 21.12 -2.72
C PRO A 297 -7.61 22.51 -3.06
N ARG A 298 -8.48 23.51 -3.32
CA ARG A 298 -8.11 24.89 -3.69
C ARG A 298 -8.22 25.87 -2.54
N SER A 299 -9.16 25.66 -1.63
CA SER A 299 -9.34 26.45 -0.41
C SER A 299 -8.65 25.80 0.79
N LEU A 300 -8.35 26.59 1.84
CA LEU A 300 -7.78 26.06 3.08
C LEU A 300 -8.63 24.95 3.71
N GLN A 301 -9.96 25.04 3.57
CA GLN A 301 -10.90 24.06 4.08
C GLN A 301 -10.80 22.73 3.32
N GLU A 302 -10.83 22.77 2.00
CA GLU A 302 -10.71 21.57 1.16
C GLU A 302 -9.33 20.93 1.29
N ILE A 303 -8.26 21.75 1.34
CA ILE A 303 -6.89 21.28 1.62
C ILE A 303 -6.86 20.55 2.97
N TRP A 304 -7.41 21.14 4.03
CA TRP A 304 -7.42 20.53 5.35
C TRP A 304 -8.18 19.21 5.38
N TRP A 305 -9.33 19.13 4.71
CA TRP A 305 -10.12 17.89 4.65
C TRP A 305 -9.46 16.80 3.83
N HIS A 306 -8.80 17.18 2.75
CA HIS A 306 -8.05 16.26 1.92
C HIS A 306 -6.87 15.70 2.73
N ILE A 307 -6.00 16.56 3.30
CA ILE A 307 -4.84 16.12 4.09
C ILE A 307 -5.25 15.25 5.29
N THR A 308 -6.33 15.60 5.98
CA THR A 308 -6.80 14.84 7.16
C THR A 308 -7.63 13.60 6.83
N GLY A 309 -7.80 13.28 5.54
CA GLY A 309 -8.59 12.13 5.10
C GLY A 309 -10.01 12.15 5.66
N ARG A 310 -10.66 13.33 5.74
CA ARG A 310 -11.96 13.51 6.42
C ARG A 310 -12.99 12.48 5.96
N GLN A 311 -13.01 12.19 4.65
CA GLN A 311 -13.89 11.22 4.02
C GLN A 311 -13.77 9.81 4.62
N TYR A 312 -12.60 9.42 5.10
CA TYR A 312 -12.32 8.08 5.60
C TYR A 312 -12.57 7.91 7.10
N ARG A 313 -12.93 8.98 7.81
CA ARG A 313 -13.17 8.91 9.27
C ARG A 313 -14.33 8.00 9.65
N VAL A 314 -15.25 7.73 8.73
CA VAL A 314 -16.38 6.81 8.93
C VAL A 314 -15.94 5.35 9.15
N PHE A 315 -14.70 5.01 8.76
CA PHE A 315 -14.14 3.67 8.95
C PHE A 315 -13.55 3.45 10.35
N PHE A 316 -13.52 4.47 11.22
CA PHE A 316 -13.16 4.26 12.62
C PHE A 316 -14.32 3.71 13.42
N VAL A 317 -14.15 2.50 13.96
CA VAL A 317 -15.14 1.84 14.79
C VAL A 317 -14.50 1.33 16.08
N PHE A 318 -14.87 1.94 17.20
CA PHE A 318 -14.37 1.61 18.54
C PHE A 318 -15.31 0.64 19.26
N SER A 319 -15.39 -0.59 18.77
CA SER A 319 -16.20 -1.66 19.37
C SER A 319 -15.30 -2.84 19.76
N PRO A 320 -15.39 -3.37 21.00
CA PRO A 320 -14.59 -4.53 21.42
C PRO A 320 -14.74 -5.76 20.50
N ALA A 321 -15.93 -5.98 19.93
CA ALA A 321 -16.17 -7.10 19.02
C ALA A 321 -15.41 -6.92 17.69
N ILE A 322 -15.49 -5.73 17.10
CA ILE A 322 -14.79 -5.40 15.85
C ILE A 322 -13.28 -5.42 16.08
N MET A 323 -12.80 -4.75 17.13
CA MET A 323 -11.38 -4.76 17.48
C MET A 323 -10.86 -6.19 17.72
N GLY A 324 -11.65 -7.06 18.35
CA GLY A 324 -11.33 -8.48 18.52
C GLY A 324 -11.22 -9.22 17.19
N ALA A 325 -12.15 -9.02 16.27
CA ALA A 325 -12.08 -9.57 14.92
C ALA A 325 -10.86 -9.05 14.15
N GLN A 326 -10.56 -7.75 14.24
CA GLN A 326 -9.37 -7.14 13.62
C GLN A 326 -8.07 -7.71 14.20
N PHE A 327 -8.05 -8.06 15.49
CA PHE A 327 -6.90 -8.71 16.12
C PHE A 327 -6.69 -10.14 15.63
N VAL A 328 -7.77 -10.91 15.46
CA VAL A 328 -7.70 -12.27 14.87
C VAL A 328 -7.17 -12.19 13.43
N GLU A 329 -7.64 -11.22 12.65
CA GLU A 329 -7.14 -10.97 11.29
C GLU A 329 -5.65 -10.62 11.30
N PHE A 330 -5.23 -9.74 12.21
CA PHE A 330 -3.82 -9.42 12.38
C PHE A 330 -2.97 -10.67 12.69
N CYS A 331 -3.42 -11.55 13.59
CA CYS A 331 -2.73 -12.80 13.87
C CYS A 331 -2.65 -13.71 12.63
N ARG A 332 -3.72 -13.78 11.83
CA ARG A 332 -3.71 -14.53 10.56
C ARG A 332 -2.68 -13.95 9.59
N MET A 333 -2.64 -12.63 9.43
CA MET A 333 -1.67 -11.93 8.59
C MET A 333 -0.22 -12.19 9.05
N VAL A 334 0.07 -12.03 10.35
CA VAL A 334 1.41 -12.32 10.91
C VAL A 334 1.84 -13.77 10.66
N SER A 335 0.91 -14.72 10.76
CA SER A 335 1.23 -16.15 10.58
C SER A 335 1.67 -16.50 9.15
N ARG A 336 1.16 -15.78 8.14
CA ARG A 336 1.46 -16.01 6.72
C ARG A 336 2.46 -15.04 6.11
N GLU A 337 2.86 -14.00 6.85
CA GLU A 337 3.68 -12.91 6.31
C GLU A 337 5.05 -13.39 5.84
N PHE A 338 5.69 -14.25 6.63
CA PHE A 338 7.08 -14.66 6.44
C PHE A 338 7.26 -16.18 6.25
N GLY A 339 6.22 -16.89 5.82
CA GLY A 339 6.26 -18.34 5.64
C GLY A 339 4.90 -19.01 5.70
N PHE A 340 4.90 -20.34 5.85
CA PHE A 340 3.67 -21.11 5.99
C PHE A 340 3.04 -20.90 7.39
N PRO A 341 1.71 -20.72 7.50
CA PRO A 341 1.03 -20.53 8.79
C PRO A 341 1.29 -21.64 9.83
N TRP A 342 1.46 -22.90 9.36
CA TRP A 342 1.73 -24.06 10.20
C TRP A 342 3.21 -24.20 10.61
N LEU A 343 4.10 -23.33 10.11
CA LEU A 343 5.53 -23.35 10.39
C LEU A 343 6.05 -21.95 10.80
N PRO A 344 5.75 -21.48 12.03
CA PRO A 344 5.97 -20.09 12.47
C PRO A 344 7.44 -19.80 12.85
N VAL A 345 8.40 -20.19 12.01
CA VAL A 345 9.85 -20.04 12.27
C VAL A 345 10.22 -18.58 12.50
N THR A 346 9.79 -17.69 11.61
CA THR A 346 10.11 -16.26 11.68
C THR A 346 9.53 -15.58 12.93
N PRO A 347 8.23 -15.72 13.26
CA PRO A 347 7.70 -15.21 14.53
C PRO A 347 8.45 -15.71 15.76
N VAL A 348 8.82 -17.00 15.81
CA VAL A 348 9.60 -17.56 16.93
C VAL A 348 10.98 -16.92 17.04
N LEU A 349 11.70 -16.78 15.92
CA LEU A 349 12.97 -16.04 15.89
C LEU A 349 12.79 -14.57 16.31
N GLY A 350 11.68 -13.95 15.89
CA GLY A 350 11.27 -12.61 16.29
C GLY A 350 11.14 -12.47 17.81
N LEU A 351 10.41 -13.38 18.47
CA LEU A 351 10.24 -13.39 19.92
C LEU A 351 11.58 -13.56 20.66
N ILE A 352 12.43 -14.49 20.20
CA ILE A 352 13.78 -14.69 20.76
C ILE A 352 14.61 -13.41 20.60
N GLY A 353 14.56 -12.78 19.43
CA GLY A 353 15.28 -11.56 19.14
C GLY A 353 14.79 -10.36 19.94
N PHE A 354 13.48 -10.25 20.15
CA PHE A 354 12.85 -9.25 20.99
C PHE A 354 13.30 -9.39 22.46
N ALA A 355 13.31 -10.62 22.99
CA ALA A 355 13.86 -10.91 24.32
C ALA A 355 15.37 -10.64 24.41
N SER A 356 16.12 -10.92 23.35
CA SER A 356 17.56 -10.58 23.26
C SER A 356 17.79 -9.07 23.26
N ALA A 357 16.95 -8.29 22.55
CA ALA A 357 17.00 -6.83 22.55
C ALA A 357 16.75 -6.27 23.96
N TYR A 358 15.76 -6.79 24.68
CA TYR A 358 15.51 -6.38 26.08
C TYR A 358 16.75 -6.54 26.96
N LYS A 359 17.48 -7.64 26.81
CA LYS A 359 18.67 -7.92 27.63
C LYS A 359 19.91 -7.11 27.20
N ARG A 360 20.07 -6.81 25.91
CA ARG A 360 21.33 -6.26 25.35
C ARG A 360 21.26 -4.81 24.91
N ASP A 361 20.13 -4.37 24.39
CA ASP A 361 19.91 -3.00 23.93
C ASP A 361 18.47 -2.56 24.17
N ARG A 362 18.24 -1.96 25.35
CA ARG A 362 16.93 -1.46 25.76
C ARG A 362 16.36 -0.42 24.80
N ALA A 363 17.20 0.34 24.09
CA ALA A 363 16.70 1.31 23.12
C ALA A 363 16.08 0.60 21.92
N ALA A 364 16.76 -0.43 21.40
CA ALA A 364 16.24 -1.26 20.31
C ALA A 364 14.96 -2.01 20.73
N PHE A 365 14.88 -2.50 21.97
CA PHE A 365 13.66 -3.11 22.51
C PHE A 365 12.46 -2.16 22.47
N TRP A 366 12.59 -0.96 23.06
CA TRP A 366 11.50 0.01 23.10
C TRP A 366 11.14 0.54 21.72
N PHE A 367 12.15 0.71 20.85
CA PHE A 367 11.93 1.06 19.45
C PHE A 367 11.02 0.05 18.76
N LEU A 368 11.31 -1.25 18.84
CA LEU A 368 10.48 -2.30 18.24
C LEU A 368 9.09 -2.41 18.89
N LEU A 369 9.03 -2.33 20.22
CA LEU A 369 7.75 -2.44 20.96
C LEU A 369 6.80 -1.31 20.61
N LEU A 370 7.30 -0.08 20.53
CA LEU A 370 6.45 1.08 20.28
C LEU A 370 5.96 1.16 18.84
N ILE A 371 6.70 0.63 17.86
CA ILE A 371 6.17 0.42 16.51
C ILE A 371 4.98 -0.53 16.56
N LEU A 372 5.15 -1.69 17.21
CA LEU A 372 4.09 -2.69 17.33
C LEU A 372 2.83 -2.11 18.02
N VAL A 373 3.00 -1.47 19.17
CA VAL A 373 1.88 -0.96 19.97
C VAL A 373 1.14 0.19 19.27
N ALA A 374 1.87 1.16 18.70
CA ALA A 374 1.25 2.30 18.03
C ALA A 374 0.45 1.87 16.79
N ASP A 375 1.03 0.96 16.01
CA ASP A 375 0.39 0.45 14.80
C ASP A 375 -0.86 -0.38 15.11
N LEU A 376 -0.77 -1.33 16.06
CA LEU A 376 -1.94 -2.11 16.50
C LEU A 376 -3.03 -1.21 17.08
N ALA A 377 -2.69 -0.21 17.88
CA ALA A 377 -3.69 0.70 18.45
C ALA A 377 -4.54 1.38 17.37
N TYR A 378 -3.91 1.76 16.25
CA TYR A 378 -4.59 2.32 15.09
C TYR A 378 -5.39 1.26 14.33
N SER A 379 -4.70 0.21 13.85
CA SER A 379 -5.26 -0.76 12.90
C SER A 379 -6.35 -1.66 13.48
N LEU A 380 -6.43 -1.80 14.81
CA LEU A 380 -7.55 -2.50 15.46
C LEU A 380 -8.86 -1.70 15.43
N SER A 381 -8.78 -0.38 15.29
CA SER A 381 -9.94 0.52 15.35
C SER A 381 -10.36 1.04 13.97
N TYR A 382 -9.66 0.65 12.91
CA TYR A 382 -9.83 1.18 11.56
C TYR A 382 -10.17 0.06 10.58
N GLU A 383 -11.41 0.05 10.09
CA GLU A 383 -11.99 -1.02 9.29
C GLU A 383 -11.89 -0.70 7.79
N ILE A 384 -10.78 -1.12 7.17
CA ILE A 384 -10.64 -1.14 5.72
C ILE A 384 -10.68 -2.58 5.20
N ALA A 385 -11.30 -2.77 4.03
CA ALA A 385 -11.47 -4.08 3.41
C ALA A 385 -10.35 -4.47 2.41
N GLU A 386 -9.77 -3.54 1.64
CA GLU A 386 -9.02 -3.89 0.41
C GLU A 386 -7.49 -3.85 0.55
N ASP A 387 -6.92 -3.01 1.42
CA ASP A 387 -5.46 -2.77 1.55
C ASP A 387 -4.97 -2.76 3.02
N LYS A 388 -5.76 -3.36 3.91
CA LYS A 388 -5.51 -3.34 5.36
C LYS A 388 -4.12 -3.83 5.76
N ASP A 389 -3.57 -4.79 5.02
CA ASP A 389 -2.25 -5.36 5.31
C ASP A 389 -1.11 -4.33 5.17
N ALA A 390 -1.29 -3.32 4.32
CA ALA A 390 -0.33 -2.23 4.14
C ALA A 390 -0.10 -1.41 5.42
N TYR A 391 -1.14 -1.25 6.24
CA TYR A 391 -1.03 -0.56 7.52
C TYR A 391 -0.10 -1.30 8.49
N TYR A 392 0.01 -2.63 8.39
CA TYR A 392 0.89 -3.44 9.24
C TYR A 392 2.35 -3.53 8.74
N LEU A 393 2.72 -2.88 7.64
CA LEU A 393 4.11 -2.86 7.14
C LEU A 393 5.15 -2.44 8.20
N PRO A 394 4.92 -1.40 9.03
CA PRO A 394 5.83 -1.06 10.13
C PRO A 394 6.01 -2.21 11.13
N VAL A 395 4.95 -2.95 11.42
CA VAL A 395 4.99 -4.14 12.30
C VAL A 395 5.80 -5.26 11.67
N PHE A 396 5.59 -5.53 10.38
CA PHE A 396 6.35 -6.56 9.65
C PHE A 396 7.84 -6.21 9.59
N ILE A 397 8.19 -4.94 9.39
CA ILE A 397 9.58 -4.44 9.52
C ILE A 397 10.11 -4.74 10.93
N ALA A 398 9.37 -4.42 11.98
CA ALA A 398 9.80 -4.67 13.36
C ALA A 398 10.02 -6.16 13.64
N ILE A 399 9.16 -7.04 13.12
CA ILE A 399 9.31 -8.50 13.20
C ILE A 399 10.58 -8.96 12.46
N ALA A 400 10.85 -8.44 11.26
CA ALA A 400 12.07 -8.77 10.50
C ALA A 400 13.35 -8.34 11.24
N ILE A 401 13.37 -7.13 11.84
CA ILE A 401 14.48 -6.66 12.69
C ILE A 401 14.65 -7.58 13.90
N ALA A 402 13.55 -7.94 14.56
CA ALA A 402 13.58 -8.84 15.72
C ALA A 402 14.09 -10.23 15.32
N ALA A 403 13.63 -10.80 14.21
CA ALA A 403 14.10 -12.09 13.72
C ALA A 403 15.62 -12.10 13.46
N ALA A 404 16.17 -11.02 12.92
CA ALA A 404 17.62 -10.86 12.76
C ALA A 404 18.38 -10.90 14.10
N PHE A 405 17.82 -10.29 15.15
CA PHE A 405 18.39 -10.40 16.50
C PHE A 405 18.26 -11.82 17.07
N GLY A 406 17.20 -12.56 16.71
CA GLY A 406 17.02 -13.97 17.06
C GLY A 406 18.08 -14.86 16.41
N ILE A 407 18.34 -14.67 15.11
CA ILE A 407 19.40 -15.37 14.39
C ILE A 407 20.77 -15.05 15.00
N ARG A 408 21.04 -13.77 15.29
CA ARG A 408 22.28 -13.36 15.98
C ARG A 408 22.40 -13.98 17.37
N TRP A 409 21.29 -14.14 18.09
CA TRP A 409 21.27 -14.84 19.37
C TRP A 409 21.64 -16.32 19.21
N LEU A 410 21.09 -17.01 18.20
CA LEU A 410 21.41 -18.41 17.89
C LEU A 410 22.89 -18.62 17.56
N ILE A 411 23.47 -17.76 16.71
CA ILE A 411 24.91 -17.80 16.39
C ILE A 411 25.73 -17.71 17.67
N ARG A 412 25.42 -16.75 18.56
CA ARG A 412 26.15 -16.60 19.83
C ARG A 412 25.94 -17.76 20.78
N PHE A 413 24.72 -18.30 20.84
CA PHE A 413 24.40 -19.45 21.67
C PHE A 413 25.18 -20.69 21.24
N ALA A 414 25.22 -20.99 19.94
CA ALA A 414 26.04 -22.07 19.39
C ALA A 414 27.54 -21.86 19.67
N GLY A 415 28.03 -20.62 19.60
CA GLY A 415 29.44 -20.28 19.90
C GLY A 415 29.82 -20.34 21.37
N SER A 416 28.85 -20.33 22.29
CA SER A 416 29.10 -20.48 23.73
C SER A 416 29.33 -21.93 24.17
N ARG A 417 29.07 -22.91 23.30
CA ARG A 417 29.39 -24.32 23.53
C ARG A 417 30.84 -24.59 23.07
N ARG A 418 31.47 -25.68 23.55
CA ARG A 418 32.78 -26.18 23.05
C ARG A 418 32.66 -26.70 21.60
N ALA A 419 32.19 -25.86 20.69
CA ALA A 419 31.93 -26.17 19.29
C ALA A 419 33.10 -25.72 18.41
N PRO A 420 33.32 -26.35 17.25
CA PRO A 420 34.27 -25.85 16.25
C PRO A 420 33.96 -24.41 15.85
N ILE A 421 34.99 -23.63 15.50
CA ILE A 421 34.88 -22.19 15.15
C ILE A 421 33.83 -21.92 14.05
N LEU A 422 33.61 -22.86 13.12
CA LEU A 422 32.65 -22.73 12.02
C LEU A 422 31.20 -23.07 12.38
N ALA A 423 30.97 -23.87 13.43
CA ALA A 423 29.63 -24.37 13.78
C ALA A 423 28.60 -23.25 14.10
N PRO A 424 28.95 -22.18 14.83
CA PRO A 424 28.04 -21.06 15.08
C PRO A 424 27.56 -20.35 13.81
N TYR A 425 28.45 -20.22 12.83
CA TYR A 425 28.15 -19.59 11.55
C TYR A 425 27.29 -20.49 10.66
N LEU A 426 27.53 -21.82 10.70
CA LEU A 426 26.68 -22.79 10.02
C LEU A 426 25.25 -22.75 10.57
N VAL A 427 25.07 -22.70 11.89
CA VAL A 427 23.74 -22.56 12.52
C VAL A 427 23.04 -21.28 12.05
N GLY A 428 23.75 -20.16 12.00
CA GLY A 428 23.21 -18.91 11.49
C GLY A 428 22.82 -18.99 10.01
N ALA A 429 23.68 -19.56 9.17
CA ALA A 429 23.43 -19.73 7.75
C ALA A 429 22.22 -20.63 7.49
N VAL A 430 22.11 -21.76 8.19
CA VAL A 430 20.96 -22.67 8.12
C VAL A 430 19.68 -21.94 8.53
N ALA A 431 19.70 -21.19 9.65
CA ALA A 431 18.53 -20.44 10.08
C ALA A 431 18.08 -19.39 9.05
N ILE A 432 19.03 -18.66 8.45
CA ILE A 432 18.74 -17.66 7.40
C ILE A 432 18.17 -18.36 6.16
N VAL A 433 18.88 -19.34 5.60
CA VAL A 433 18.46 -20.03 4.37
C VAL A 433 17.10 -20.69 4.56
N PHE A 434 16.87 -21.35 5.69
CA PHE A 434 15.59 -21.99 5.99
C PHE A 434 14.45 -20.97 6.05
N THR A 435 14.64 -19.87 6.79
CA THR A 435 13.64 -18.80 6.91
C THR A 435 13.33 -18.15 5.56
N LEU A 436 14.35 -17.88 4.75
CA LEU A 436 14.20 -17.31 3.42
C LEU A 436 13.50 -18.27 2.45
N ALA A 437 13.87 -19.55 2.46
CA ALA A 437 13.26 -20.58 1.63
C ALA A 437 11.77 -20.76 1.95
N THR A 438 11.41 -20.77 3.24
CA THR A 438 10.00 -20.88 3.66
C THR A 438 9.20 -19.64 3.30
N ALA A 439 9.75 -18.43 3.47
CA ALA A 439 9.09 -17.17 3.11
C ALA A 439 8.83 -17.12 1.60
N PHE A 440 9.86 -17.37 0.79
CA PHE A 440 9.75 -17.39 -0.67
C PHE A 440 8.74 -18.44 -1.15
N ALA A 441 8.84 -19.68 -0.68
CA ALA A 441 7.96 -20.77 -1.12
C ALA A 441 6.48 -20.53 -0.74
N ALA A 442 6.22 -19.96 0.45
CA ALA A 442 4.86 -19.69 0.90
C ALA A 442 4.19 -18.50 0.18
N ASN A 443 4.99 -17.51 -0.25
CA ASN A 443 4.47 -16.26 -0.80
C ASN A 443 4.55 -16.16 -2.32
N TRP A 444 5.46 -16.90 -2.98
CA TRP A 444 5.57 -16.92 -4.44
C TRP A 444 4.24 -17.14 -5.18
N PRO A 445 3.38 -18.12 -4.79
CA PRO A 445 2.14 -18.38 -5.52
C PRO A 445 1.13 -17.22 -5.49
N PHE A 446 1.23 -16.32 -4.51
CA PHE A 446 0.29 -15.22 -4.29
C PHE A 446 0.81 -13.86 -4.80
N ASN A 447 2.14 -13.71 -4.94
CA ASN A 447 2.78 -12.44 -5.29
C ASN A 447 3.42 -12.43 -6.69
N ASN A 448 3.43 -13.55 -7.39
CA ASN A 448 3.84 -13.56 -8.79
C ASN A 448 2.73 -13.00 -9.69
N ARG A 449 2.86 -11.74 -10.10
CA ARG A 449 1.86 -11.02 -10.91
C ARG A 449 2.20 -10.91 -12.40
N ARG A 450 3.19 -11.66 -12.91
CA ARG A 450 3.59 -11.58 -14.33
C ARG A 450 2.49 -11.89 -15.35
N HIS A 451 1.41 -12.54 -14.90
CA HIS A 451 0.21 -12.86 -15.70
C HIS A 451 -1.06 -12.20 -15.15
N TYR A 452 -0.92 -11.10 -14.39
CA TYR A 452 -2.04 -10.39 -13.78
C TYR A 452 -2.68 -9.42 -14.77
N PHE A 453 -3.61 -9.94 -15.58
CA PHE A 453 -4.38 -9.19 -16.57
C PHE A 453 -5.82 -8.89 -16.13
N ILE A 454 -6.17 -9.21 -14.88
CA ILE A 454 -7.55 -9.27 -14.41
C ILE A 454 -8.28 -7.94 -14.57
N ALA A 455 -7.68 -6.82 -14.15
CA ALA A 455 -8.32 -5.51 -14.24
C ALA A 455 -8.53 -5.07 -15.70
N ASP A 456 -7.53 -5.31 -16.56
CA ASP A 456 -7.59 -5.01 -17.99
C ASP A 456 -8.67 -5.84 -18.71
N ASP A 457 -8.69 -7.15 -18.47
CA ASP A 457 -9.70 -8.07 -19.01
C ASP A 457 -11.09 -7.73 -18.46
N TYR A 458 -11.21 -7.29 -17.20
CA TYR A 458 -12.49 -6.89 -16.62
C TYR A 458 -13.08 -5.66 -17.31
N VAL A 459 -12.26 -4.62 -17.54
CA VAL A 459 -12.67 -3.44 -18.32
C VAL A 459 -13.01 -3.81 -19.76
N GLU A 460 -12.19 -4.64 -20.40
CA GLU A 460 -12.43 -5.07 -21.78
C GLU A 460 -13.75 -5.84 -21.94
N ASN A 461 -14.06 -6.75 -21.01
CA ASN A 461 -15.30 -7.52 -21.03
C ASN A 461 -16.55 -6.65 -20.80
N LEU A 462 -16.42 -5.58 -20.01
CA LEU A 462 -17.49 -4.59 -19.85
C LEU A 462 -17.67 -3.79 -21.14
N PHE A 463 -16.59 -3.23 -21.66
CA PHE A 463 -16.59 -2.45 -22.88
C PHE A 463 -17.08 -3.24 -24.10
N SER A 464 -16.69 -4.50 -24.27
CA SER A 464 -17.14 -5.31 -25.42
C SER A 464 -18.65 -5.48 -25.49
N THR A 465 -19.35 -5.24 -24.39
CA THR A 465 -20.79 -5.43 -24.28
C THR A 465 -21.59 -4.13 -24.40
N ILE A 466 -21.02 -3.02 -23.92
CA ILE A 466 -21.70 -1.73 -23.89
C ILE A 466 -21.73 -1.12 -25.30
N ALA A 467 -22.93 -0.78 -25.77
CA ALA A 467 -23.13 -0.12 -27.06
C ALA A 467 -22.41 1.24 -27.15
N PRO A 468 -22.10 1.73 -28.37
CA PRO A 468 -21.55 3.07 -28.56
C PRO A 468 -22.40 4.15 -27.87
N ASP A 469 -21.73 5.13 -27.26
CA ASP A 469 -22.34 6.22 -26.47
C ASP A 469 -23.18 5.77 -25.26
N GLY A 470 -23.14 4.47 -24.91
CA GLY A 470 -23.90 3.88 -23.82
C GLY A 470 -23.53 4.44 -22.45
N LEU A 471 -24.53 4.51 -21.56
CA LEU A 471 -24.35 4.89 -20.16
C LEU A 471 -24.11 3.65 -19.31
N LEU A 472 -23.05 3.59 -18.52
CA LEU A 472 -22.86 2.57 -17.49
C LEU A 472 -22.91 3.21 -16.11
N LEU A 473 -23.86 2.81 -15.27
CA LEU A 473 -23.84 3.15 -13.84
C LEU A 473 -23.27 1.99 -13.02
N THR A 474 -22.39 2.30 -12.09
CA THR A 474 -21.73 1.31 -11.23
C THR A 474 -21.44 1.87 -9.84
N GLN A 475 -21.27 0.99 -8.85
CA GLN A 475 -20.66 1.25 -7.55
C GLN A 475 -19.38 0.43 -7.34
N ASP A 476 -18.97 -0.35 -8.36
CA ASP A 476 -17.81 -1.23 -8.27
C ASP A 476 -16.52 -0.47 -8.56
N TRP A 477 -15.76 -0.20 -7.51
CA TRP A 477 -14.46 0.47 -7.63
C TRP A 477 -13.47 -0.34 -8.49
N GLN A 478 -13.63 -1.67 -8.55
CA GLN A 478 -12.83 -2.57 -9.38
C GLN A 478 -13.10 -2.38 -10.88
N VAL A 479 -14.18 -1.68 -11.22
CA VAL A 479 -14.50 -1.22 -12.58
C VAL A 479 -14.02 0.21 -12.78
N VAL A 480 -14.40 1.13 -11.88
CA VAL A 480 -14.20 2.57 -12.06
C VAL A 480 -12.72 2.95 -12.16
N SER A 481 -11.90 2.46 -11.22
CA SER A 481 -10.49 2.83 -11.16
C SER A 481 -9.71 2.36 -12.41
N PRO A 482 -9.76 1.08 -12.83
CA PRO A 482 -9.11 0.64 -14.07
C PRO A 482 -9.69 1.31 -15.34
N THR A 483 -10.98 1.67 -15.33
CA THR A 483 -11.62 2.40 -16.45
C THR A 483 -11.00 3.79 -16.64
N PHE A 484 -10.67 4.52 -15.57
CA PHE A 484 -9.97 5.80 -15.69
C PHE A 484 -8.67 5.66 -16.49
N TYR A 485 -7.88 4.62 -16.20
CA TYR A 485 -6.66 4.33 -16.96
C TYR A 485 -6.97 3.99 -18.44
N ALA A 486 -7.92 3.09 -18.68
CA ALA A 486 -8.26 2.66 -20.03
C ALA A 486 -8.78 3.82 -20.92
N GLN A 487 -9.64 4.68 -20.38
CA GLN A 487 -10.23 5.79 -21.14
C GLN A 487 -9.28 6.99 -21.27
N GLU A 488 -8.64 7.42 -20.19
CA GLU A 488 -7.89 8.67 -20.17
C GLU A 488 -6.45 8.52 -20.63
N ILE A 489 -5.83 7.34 -20.45
CA ILE A 489 -4.43 7.10 -20.84
C ILE A 489 -4.36 6.26 -22.11
N GLU A 490 -5.07 5.14 -22.17
CA GLU A 490 -5.04 4.26 -23.34
C GLU A 490 -6.03 4.68 -24.45
N GLN A 491 -6.87 5.69 -24.19
CA GLN A 491 -7.84 6.22 -25.14
C GLN A 491 -8.84 5.16 -25.65
N ARG A 492 -9.10 4.10 -24.86
CA ARG A 492 -10.06 3.05 -25.19
C ARG A 492 -11.47 3.48 -24.83
N ARG A 493 -12.42 3.29 -25.75
CA ARG A 493 -13.86 3.47 -25.53
C ARG A 493 -14.25 4.75 -24.78
N ARG A 494 -13.70 5.90 -25.21
CA ARG A 494 -14.06 7.22 -24.63
C ARG A 494 -15.50 7.65 -24.96
N ASP A 495 -16.18 6.91 -25.84
CA ASP A 495 -17.61 7.03 -26.12
C ASP A 495 -18.49 6.52 -24.96
N VAL A 496 -18.01 5.54 -24.18
CA VAL A 496 -18.78 4.97 -23.08
C VAL A 496 -18.77 5.90 -21.88
N LYS A 497 -19.95 6.24 -21.36
CA LYS A 497 -20.11 7.11 -20.20
C LYS A 497 -20.15 6.25 -18.95
N VAL A 498 -19.02 6.06 -18.26
CA VAL A 498 -18.96 5.32 -17.00
C VAL A 498 -19.16 6.25 -15.83
N ILE A 499 -20.22 6.00 -15.04
CA ILE A 499 -20.62 6.84 -13.90
C ILE A 499 -20.59 6.02 -12.61
N ASP A 500 -19.67 6.40 -11.71
CA ASP A 500 -19.68 5.88 -10.34
C ASP A 500 -20.71 6.63 -9.48
N ILE A 501 -21.71 5.90 -8.98
CA ILE A 501 -22.74 6.42 -8.09
C ILE A 501 -22.14 6.91 -6.77
N ASN A 502 -21.04 6.30 -6.29
CA ASN A 502 -20.37 6.74 -5.06
C ASN A 502 -19.69 8.10 -5.26
N LEU A 503 -19.05 8.33 -6.41
CA LEU A 503 -18.41 9.60 -6.74
C LEU A 503 -19.42 10.72 -7.05
N LEU A 504 -20.65 10.40 -7.49
CA LEU A 504 -21.72 11.41 -7.58
C LEU A 504 -22.03 12.08 -6.23
N ARG A 505 -21.54 11.55 -5.11
CA ARG A 505 -21.63 12.18 -3.77
C ARG A 505 -20.48 13.15 -3.49
N ARG A 506 -19.70 13.53 -4.51
CA ARG A 506 -18.56 14.43 -4.40
C ARG A 506 -18.64 15.53 -5.44
N SER A 507 -18.63 16.79 -5.01
CA SER A 507 -18.89 17.91 -5.93
C SER A 507 -17.86 18.03 -7.04
N TRP A 508 -16.59 17.68 -6.76
CA TRP A 508 -15.50 17.68 -7.75
C TRP A 508 -15.76 16.73 -8.93
N TYR A 509 -16.51 15.64 -8.71
CA TYR A 509 -16.77 14.66 -9.75
C TYR A 509 -17.67 15.23 -10.85
N PHE A 510 -18.57 16.16 -10.51
CA PHE A 510 -19.36 16.87 -11.52
C PHE A 510 -18.52 17.80 -12.38
N ASP A 511 -17.42 18.35 -11.85
CA ASP A 511 -16.49 19.14 -12.65
C ASP A 511 -15.73 18.26 -13.65
N TYR A 512 -15.38 17.03 -13.26
CA TYR A 512 -14.88 16.01 -14.18
C TYR A 512 -15.92 15.65 -15.25
N LEU A 513 -17.15 15.31 -14.85
CA LEU A 513 -18.22 14.91 -15.77
C LEU A 513 -18.61 16.01 -16.76
N ARG A 514 -18.58 17.29 -16.36
CA ARG A 514 -18.80 18.43 -17.27
C ARG A 514 -17.78 18.48 -18.41
N ARG A 515 -16.55 18.06 -18.17
CA ARG A 515 -15.48 18.01 -19.18
C ARG A 515 -15.54 16.72 -19.99
N ALA A 516 -15.68 15.58 -19.32
CA ALA A 516 -15.67 14.26 -19.96
C ALA A 516 -16.96 13.98 -20.75
N ASN A 517 -18.11 14.38 -20.22
CA ASN A 517 -19.44 14.02 -20.74
C ASN A 517 -20.41 15.22 -20.71
N PRO A 518 -20.13 16.32 -21.44
CA PRO A 518 -20.93 17.55 -21.38
C PRO A 518 -22.40 17.34 -21.76
N GLY A 519 -22.67 16.46 -22.75
CA GLY A 519 -24.04 16.15 -23.16
C GLY A 519 -24.87 15.45 -22.08
N LEU A 520 -24.24 14.56 -21.28
CA LEU A 520 -24.88 13.90 -20.15
C LEU A 520 -25.24 14.92 -19.06
N ILE A 521 -24.35 15.87 -18.78
CA ILE A 521 -24.63 16.92 -17.82
C ILE A 521 -25.75 17.84 -18.32
N GLU A 522 -25.73 18.22 -19.60
CA GLU A 522 -26.73 19.14 -20.14
C GLU A 522 -28.15 18.58 -20.07
N ARG A 523 -28.32 17.31 -20.46
CA ARG A 523 -29.64 16.67 -20.49
C ARG A 523 -30.28 16.52 -19.11
N SER A 524 -29.50 16.50 -18.03
CA SER A 524 -30.01 16.38 -16.66
C SER A 524 -29.70 17.60 -15.79
N ARG A 525 -29.35 18.74 -16.41
CA ARG A 525 -28.90 19.96 -15.72
C ARG A 525 -29.89 20.44 -14.67
N ASP A 526 -31.19 20.36 -14.96
CA ASP A 526 -32.28 20.79 -14.07
C ASP A 526 -32.34 20.01 -12.75
N LYS A 527 -31.79 18.78 -12.70
CA LYS A 527 -31.63 17.99 -11.47
C LYS A 527 -30.22 18.04 -10.91
N ILE A 528 -29.20 18.13 -11.77
CA ILE A 528 -27.79 18.22 -11.38
C ILE A 528 -27.53 19.48 -10.57
N ASP A 529 -27.88 20.66 -11.08
CA ASP A 529 -27.46 21.92 -10.46
C ASP A 529 -28.02 22.10 -9.03
N PRO A 530 -29.32 21.85 -8.76
CA PRO A 530 -29.86 21.92 -7.40
C PRO A 530 -29.23 20.89 -6.45
N TYR A 531 -28.93 19.69 -6.93
CA TYR A 531 -28.25 18.68 -6.11
C TYR A 531 -26.81 19.11 -5.79
N VAL A 532 -26.05 19.58 -6.78
CA VAL A 532 -24.67 20.01 -6.59
C VAL A 532 -24.58 21.19 -5.63
N GLU A 533 -25.55 22.11 -5.66
CA GLU A 533 -25.63 23.21 -4.68
C GLU A 533 -25.83 22.68 -3.25
N LEU A 534 -26.79 21.77 -3.04
CA LEU A 534 -26.99 21.10 -1.74
C LEU A 534 -25.77 20.29 -1.31
N LEU A 535 -25.11 19.61 -2.24
CA LEU A 535 -23.93 18.81 -1.97
C LEU A 535 -22.76 19.68 -1.51
N ARG A 536 -22.52 20.82 -2.16
CA ARG A 536 -21.48 21.77 -1.72
C ARG A 536 -21.77 22.34 -0.33
N LEU A 537 -23.04 22.61 -0.01
CA LEU A 537 -23.44 23.00 1.35
C LEU A 537 -23.16 21.89 2.36
N TRP A 538 -23.52 20.65 2.03
CA TRP A 538 -23.26 19.49 2.88
C TRP A 538 -21.76 19.25 3.07
N GLU A 539 -20.96 19.28 2.00
CA GLU A 539 -19.51 19.15 2.10
C GLU A 539 -18.95 20.25 3.02
N ARG A 540 -19.40 21.50 2.84
CA ARG A 540 -19.02 22.68 3.64
C ARG A 540 -19.28 22.50 5.13
N ASP A 541 -20.49 22.07 5.49
CA ASP A 541 -20.95 21.90 6.87
C ASP A 541 -21.94 20.73 7.01
N PRO A 542 -21.45 19.48 7.17
CA PRO A 542 -22.31 18.31 7.36
C PRO A 542 -23.14 18.39 8.65
N ALA A 543 -22.64 19.06 9.69
CA ALA A 543 -23.32 19.15 10.98
C ALA A 543 -24.66 19.90 10.86
N ALA A 544 -24.75 20.84 9.90
CA ALA A 544 -26.00 21.50 9.56
C ALA A 544 -27.08 20.54 9.04
N PHE A 545 -26.69 19.41 8.44
CA PHE A 545 -27.60 18.38 7.93
C PHE A 545 -27.93 17.34 9.00
N ASP A 546 -26.95 16.95 9.83
CA ASP A 546 -27.14 15.95 10.90
C ASP A 546 -28.28 16.32 11.87
N GLY A 547 -28.43 17.61 12.19
CA GLY A 547 -29.50 18.12 13.05
C GLY A 547 -30.79 18.53 12.33
N ASN A 548 -30.83 18.47 10.99
CA ASN A 548 -31.93 19.00 10.19
C ASN A 548 -32.49 17.95 9.23
N GLN A 549 -33.58 17.31 9.66
CA GLN A 549 -34.26 16.27 8.88
C GLN A 549 -34.78 16.77 7.52
N ASP A 550 -35.16 18.05 7.41
CA ASP A 550 -35.63 18.60 6.14
C ASP A 550 -34.48 18.73 5.12
N LEU A 551 -33.34 19.29 5.53
CA LEU A 551 -32.16 19.38 4.67
C LEU A 551 -31.67 17.98 4.24
N THR A 552 -31.61 17.04 5.18
CA THR A 552 -31.23 15.65 4.90
C THR A 552 -32.19 14.98 3.92
N ARG A 553 -33.50 15.21 4.08
CA ARG A 553 -34.52 14.70 3.13
C ARG A 553 -34.33 15.35 1.76
N ARG A 554 -34.15 16.67 1.69
CA ARG A 554 -33.99 17.43 0.44
C ARG A 554 -32.77 16.96 -0.36
N ILE A 555 -31.60 16.82 0.25
CA ILE A 555 -30.41 16.33 -0.46
C ILE A 555 -30.56 14.88 -0.91
N SER A 556 -31.18 14.03 -0.09
CA SER A 556 -31.42 12.62 -0.44
C SER A 556 -32.39 12.48 -1.62
N MET A 557 -33.48 13.26 -1.62
CA MET A 557 -34.43 13.30 -2.75
C MET A 557 -33.79 13.88 -4.01
N ALA A 558 -33.03 14.97 -3.89
CA ALA A 558 -32.32 15.58 -5.02
C ALA A 558 -31.32 14.60 -5.64
N PHE A 559 -30.62 13.80 -4.83
CA PHE A 559 -29.71 12.76 -5.32
C PHE A 559 -30.45 11.64 -6.07
N LEU A 560 -31.60 11.19 -5.55
CA LEU A 560 -32.42 10.18 -6.22
C LEU A 560 -32.95 10.69 -7.57
N GLU A 561 -33.48 11.90 -7.59
CA GLU A 561 -34.02 12.53 -8.81
C GLU A 561 -32.92 12.83 -9.84
N LEU A 562 -31.71 13.17 -9.39
CA LEU A 562 -30.52 13.27 -10.23
C LEU A 562 -30.25 11.95 -10.97
N VAL A 563 -30.09 10.85 -10.23
CA VAL A 563 -29.73 9.54 -10.83
C VAL A 563 -30.85 9.08 -11.77
N ARG A 564 -32.12 9.26 -11.38
CA ARG A 564 -33.28 8.98 -12.24
C ARG A 564 -33.25 9.80 -13.53
N SER A 565 -32.98 11.10 -13.43
CA SER A 565 -32.90 11.99 -14.59
C SER A 565 -31.79 11.57 -15.54
N MET A 566 -30.61 11.23 -15.03
CA MET A 566 -29.49 10.75 -15.86
C MET A 566 -29.89 9.49 -16.64
N VAL A 567 -30.43 8.47 -15.97
CA VAL A 567 -30.85 7.23 -16.64
C VAL A 567 -31.96 7.49 -17.65
N ARG A 568 -33.03 8.19 -17.25
CA ARG A 568 -34.20 8.44 -18.10
C ARG A 568 -33.88 9.27 -19.33
N ASN A 569 -32.94 10.21 -19.22
CA ASN A 569 -32.60 11.07 -20.35
C ASN A 569 -31.56 10.42 -21.27
N GLU A 570 -30.58 9.69 -20.72
CA GLU A 570 -29.56 9.00 -21.52
C GLU A 570 -30.13 7.81 -22.29
N ILE A 571 -31.10 7.06 -21.74
CA ILE A 571 -31.68 5.90 -22.44
C ILE A 571 -32.37 6.27 -23.76
N ASN A 572 -32.79 7.53 -23.93
CA ASN A 572 -33.35 8.04 -25.19
C ASN A 572 -32.27 8.40 -26.22
N VAL A 573 -30.99 8.41 -25.82
CA VAL A 573 -29.83 8.72 -26.67
C VAL A 573 -29.10 7.44 -27.05
N ALA A 574 -28.79 6.60 -26.07
CA ALA A 574 -28.11 5.32 -26.23
C ALA A 574 -28.52 4.38 -25.09
N PRO A 575 -28.34 3.05 -25.22
CA PRO A 575 -28.68 2.11 -24.17
C PRO A 575 -28.00 2.44 -22.83
N ALA A 576 -28.72 2.19 -21.74
CA ALA A 576 -28.25 2.41 -20.38
C ALA A 576 -28.04 1.06 -19.69
N TYR A 577 -26.93 0.94 -18.98
CA TYR A 577 -26.46 -0.28 -18.36
C TYR A 577 -26.17 -0.07 -16.88
N ILE A 578 -26.29 -1.14 -16.10
CA ILE A 578 -25.84 -1.17 -14.71
C ILE A 578 -25.00 -2.41 -14.43
N THR A 579 -24.04 -2.31 -13.52
CA THR A 579 -23.37 -3.49 -12.96
C THR A 579 -24.21 -4.14 -11.85
N ASN A 580 -23.93 -5.40 -11.52
CA ASN A 580 -24.73 -6.16 -10.55
C ASN A 580 -24.69 -5.59 -9.12
N ASP A 581 -23.60 -4.97 -8.70
CA ASP A 581 -23.45 -4.30 -7.39
C ASP A 581 -24.51 -3.21 -7.18
N VAL A 582 -24.97 -2.55 -8.26
CA VAL A 582 -26.05 -1.56 -8.22
C VAL A 582 -27.38 -2.17 -7.73
N LEU A 583 -27.58 -3.48 -7.91
CA LEU A 583 -28.76 -4.22 -7.45
C LEU A 583 -28.60 -4.76 -6.02
N SER A 584 -27.40 -4.70 -5.46
CA SER A 584 -27.15 -5.24 -4.12
C SER A 584 -27.83 -4.35 -3.09
N ALA A 585 -28.68 -4.96 -2.26
CA ALA A 585 -29.32 -4.29 -1.13
C ALA A 585 -28.31 -4.06 0.00
N ASP A 586 -27.30 -3.22 -0.21
CA ASP A 586 -26.58 -2.62 0.91
C ASP A 586 -27.52 -1.66 1.64
N LYS A 587 -27.43 -1.63 2.97
CA LYS A 587 -28.23 -0.76 3.86
C LYS A 587 -28.08 0.73 3.51
N THR A 588 -26.96 1.12 2.88
CA THR A 588 -26.62 2.52 2.60
C THR A 588 -27.16 3.02 1.27
N ASN A 589 -27.19 2.17 0.24
CA ASN A 589 -27.51 2.58 -1.14
C ASN A 589 -28.74 1.88 -1.75
N GLY A 590 -29.29 0.83 -1.11
CA GLY A 590 -30.34 0.00 -1.74
C GLY A 590 -31.58 0.78 -2.20
N TYR A 591 -31.98 1.84 -1.49
CA TYR A 591 -33.14 2.66 -1.90
C TYR A 591 -32.90 3.48 -3.18
N LEU A 592 -31.64 3.73 -3.56
CA LEU A 592 -31.30 4.62 -4.66
C LEU A 592 -31.51 4.00 -6.03
N THR A 593 -31.48 2.69 -6.10
CA THR A 593 -31.47 1.92 -7.36
C THR A 593 -32.60 0.89 -7.39
N GLN A 594 -33.34 0.71 -6.29
CA GLN A 594 -34.53 -0.15 -6.20
C GLN A 594 -35.61 0.15 -7.25
N TRP A 595 -35.71 1.40 -7.70
CA TRP A 595 -36.69 1.80 -8.72
C TRP A 595 -36.31 1.31 -10.12
N ILE A 596 -35.02 1.00 -10.38
CA ILE A 596 -34.52 0.56 -11.69
C ILE A 596 -35.20 -0.75 -12.11
N PRO A 597 -35.14 -1.87 -11.35
CA PRO A 597 -35.82 -3.11 -11.73
C PRO A 597 -37.35 -3.02 -11.68
N GLN A 598 -37.92 -1.98 -11.07
CA GLN A 598 -39.37 -1.72 -11.09
C GLN A 598 -39.82 -0.99 -12.36
N THR A 599 -38.88 -0.31 -13.03
CA THR A 599 -39.14 0.54 -14.20
C THR A 599 -38.66 -0.10 -15.49
N TYR A 600 -37.51 -0.77 -15.45
CA TYR A 600 -36.86 -1.38 -16.60
C TYR A 600 -36.73 -2.88 -16.41
N GLN A 601 -36.85 -3.61 -17.51
CA GLN A 601 -36.46 -5.01 -17.54
C GLN A 601 -34.94 -5.09 -17.56
N LEU A 602 -34.38 -5.90 -16.66
CA LEU A 602 -32.93 -6.13 -16.60
C LEU A 602 -32.55 -7.26 -17.56
N VAL A 603 -31.88 -6.92 -18.65
CA VAL A 603 -31.41 -7.87 -19.66
C VAL A 603 -29.92 -8.12 -19.43
N PRO A 604 -29.49 -9.32 -18.98
CA PRO A 604 -28.08 -9.60 -18.76
C PRO A 604 -27.32 -9.55 -20.10
N GLN A 605 -26.30 -8.71 -20.18
CA GLN A 605 -25.42 -8.56 -21.33
C GLN A 605 -23.97 -8.63 -20.84
N GLY A 606 -23.28 -9.74 -21.08
CA GLY A 606 -21.91 -9.93 -20.58
C GLY A 606 -21.83 -9.76 -19.06
N LEU A 607 -21.10 -8.73 -18.62
CA LEU A 607 -20.91 -8.41 -17.19
C LEU A 607 -21.81 -7.26 -16.67
N VAL A 608 -22.76 -6.80 -17.49
CA VAL A 608 -23.72 -5.72 -17.14
C VAL A 608 -25.16 -6.17 -17.36
N PHE A 609 -26.12 -5.40 -16.86
CA PHE A 609 -27.51 -5.47 -17.27
C PHE A 609 -27.83 -4.27 -18.17
N ASP A 610 -28.36 -4.53 -19.35
CA ASP A 610 -29.04 -3.52 -20.17
C ASP A 610 -30.43 -3.24 -19.57
N LEU A 611 -30.81 -1.96 -19.57
CA LEU A 611 -32.08 -1.48 -19.02
C LEU A 611 -33.11 -1.36 -20.15
N ALA A 612 -33.83 -2.43 -20.43
CA ALA A 612 -34.86 -2.42 -21.47
C ALA A 612 -36.15 -1.71 -21.00
N ILE A 613 -36.77 -0.92 -21.89
CA ILE A 613 -37.96 -0.10 -21.61
C ILE A 613 -39.28 -0.88 -21.68
N ASP A 614 -39.24 -2.11 -22.18
CA ASP A 614 -40.38 -3.01 -22.28
C ASP A 614 -40.07 -4.35 -21.58
N GLN A 615 -41.05 -5.24 -21.50
CA GLN A 615 -40.93 -6.55 -20.84
C GLN A 615 -40.78 -7.71 -21.83
N GLY A 616 -40.52 -7.39 -23.09
CA GLY A 616 -40.34 -8.37 -24.16
C GLY A 616 -39.09 -9.23 -23.99
N PHE A 617 -38.91 -10.18 -24.90
CA PHE A 617 -37.64 -10.87 -25.01
C PHE A 617 -36.65 -9.99 -25.77
N HIS A 618 -35.52 -9.68 -25.14
CA HIS A 618 -34.37 -9.01 -25.73
C HIS A 618 -33.24 -10.02 -25.80
N ASP A 619 -32.59 -10.12 -26.96
CA ASP A 619 -31.54 -11.12 -27.11
C ASP A 619 -30.35 -10.80 -26.19
N SER A 620 -29.81 -11.84 -25.53
CA SER A 620 -28.63 -11.78 -24.67
C SER A 620 -27.52 -12.62 -25.32
N PRO A 621 -26.70 -12.07 -26.22
CA PRO A 621 -25.70 -12.82 -26.98
C PRO A 621 -24.72 -13.57 -26.08
N ASP A 622 -24.07 -14.59 -26.63
CA ASP A 622 -23.03 -15.32 -25.90
C ASP A 622 -21.84 -14.38 -25.61
N PRO A 623 -21.43 -14.23 -24.34
CA PRO A 623 -20.42 -13.26 -23.99
C PRO A 623 -19.02 -13.80 -24.31
N HIS A 624 -18.20 -13.01 -25.01
CA HIS A 624 -16.80 -13.34 -25.27
C HIS A 624 -15.89 -12.87 -24.12
N LEU A 625 -16.00 -13.53 -22.96
CA LEU A 625 -15.27 -13.15 -21.75
C LEU A 625 -13.80 -13.57 -21.80
N ARG A 626 -12.89 -12.60 -21.65
CA ARG A 626 -11.45 -12.82 -21.40
C ARG A 626 -11.22 -12.99 -19.90
N THR A 627 -10.54 -14.06 -19.48
CA THR A 627 -10.38 -14.40 -18.05
C THR A 627 -8.94 -14.77 -17.70
N ARG A 628 -7.95 -14.14 -18.38
CA ARG A 628 -6.53 -14.48 -18.21
C ARG A 628 -6.09 -14.23 -16.77
N GLY A 629 -5.61 -15.27 -16.09
CA GLY A 629 -5.23 -15.20 -14.69
C GLY A 629 -6.38 -15.16 -13.69
N LEU A 630 -7.65 -15.13 -14.12
CA LEU A 630 -8.81 -15.05 -13.23
C LEU A 630 -9.22 -16.43 -12.71
N ALA A 631 -9.41 -17.40 -13.61
CA ALA A 631 -9.93 -18.74 -13.28
C ALA A 631 -9.20 -19.89 -14.01
N ASP A 632 -8.18 -19.58 -14.80
CA ASP A 632 -7.39 -20.56 -15.58
C ASP A 632 -6.32 -21.30 -14.76
N GLY A 633 -6.19 -20.97 -13.47
CA GLY A 633 -5.20 -21.57 -12.55
C GLY A 633 -3.78 -21.03 -12.71
N THR A 634 -3.54 -20.04 -13.58
CA THR A 634 -2.21 -19.44 -13.76
C THR A 634 -1.79 -18.57 -12.57
N LEU A 635 -2.77 -17.98 -11.86
CA LEU A 635 -2.57 -17.22 -10.62
C LEU A 635 -3.30 -17.88 -9.45
N ARG A 636 -2.83 -17.62 -8.23
CA ARG A 636 -3.51 -18.06 -7.00
C ARG A 636 -3.83 -16.88 -6.10
N PHE A 637 -5.05 -16.90 -5.57
CA PHE A 637 -5.58 -15.84 -4.70
C PHE A 637 -5.84 -16.40 -3.29
N ALA A 638 -5.48 -15.61 -2.28
CA ALA A 638 -5.89 -15.91 -0.90
C ALA A 638 -7.40 -15.73 -0.76
N ASP A 639 -8.02 -16.37 0.24
CA ASP A 639 -9.48 -16.34 0.40
C ASP A 639 -10.03 -14.93 0.69
N ASP A 640 -9.18 -14.05 1.22
CA ASP A 640 -9.43 -12.65 1.49
C ASP A 640 -8.98 -11.70 0.37
N ASP A 641 -8.53 -12.23 -0.78
CA ASP A 641 -8.11 -11.41 -1.92
C ASP A 641 -9.31 -10.79 -2.64
N VAL A 642 -9.17 -9.53 -3.07
CA VAL A 642 -10.20 -8.78 -3.79
C VAL A 642 -10.71 -9.51 -5.03
N VAL A 643 -9.88 -10.31 -5.71
CA VAL A 643 -10.30 -11.12 -6.85
C VAL A 643 -11.35 -12.14 -6.45
N LYS A 644 -11.14 -12.86 -5.33
CA LYS A 644 -12.10 -13.85 -4.83
C LYS A 644 -13.33 -13.21 -4.20
N LEU A 645 -13.16 -12.08 -3.51
CA LEU A 645 -14.24 -11.43 -2.78
C LEU A 645 -15.16 -10.59 -3.68
N LYS A 646 -14.62 -9.95 -4.72
CA LYS A 646 -15.34 -8.93 -5.49
C LYS A 646 -15.41 -9.21 -6.99
N VAL A 647 -14.35 -9.72 -7.63
CA VAL A 647 -14.31 -9.85 -9.10
C VAL A 647 -14.90 -11.18 -9.58
N LEU A 648 -14.36 -12.32 -9.13
CA LEU A 648 -14.82 -13.65 -9.56
C LEU A 648 -16.32 -13.89 -9.30
N PRO A 649 -16.90 -13.44 -8.15
CA PRO A 649 -18.34 -13.55 -7.93
C PRO A 649 -19.19 -12.77 -8.93
N VAL A 650 -18.69 -11.68 -9.51
CA VAL A 650 -19.43 -10.91 -10.52
C VAL A 650 -19.58 -11.73 -11.80
N TYR A 651 -18.50 -12.33 -12.30
CA TYR A 651 -18.54 -13.18 -13.50
C TYR A 651 -19.53 -14.33 -13.33
N ALA A 652 -19.38 -15.08 -12.23
CA ALA A 652 -20.21 -16.25 -12.00
C ALA A 652 -21.69 -15.88 -11.78
N ARG A 653 -21.96 -14.75 -11.12
CA ARG A 653 -23.32 -14.25 -10.90
C ARG A 653 -23.95 -13.71 -12.18
N MET A 654 -23.22 -12.99 -13.02
CA MET A 654 -23.75 -12.47 -14.29
C MET A 654 -24.06 -13.60 -15.27
N LEU A 655 -23.23 -14.64 -15.34
CA LEU A 655 -23.54 -15.86 -16.11
C LEU A 655 -24.78 -16.58 -15.56
N THR A 656 -24.91 -16.66 -14.22
CA THR A 656 -26.12 -17.22 -13.59
C THR A 656 -27.37 -16.41 -13.91
N ASN A 657 -27.28 -15.07 -13.88
CA ASN A 657 -28.39 -14.17 -14.20
C ASN A 657 -28.78 -14.30 -15.68
N ARG A 658 -27.80 -14.40 -16.58
CA ARG A 658 -28.03 -14.69 -18.00
C ARG A 658 -28.79 -16.01 -18.18
N GLY A 659 -28.34 -17.09 -17.53
CA GLY A 659 -29.02 -18.38 -17.58
C GLY A 659 -30.48 -18.30 -17.12
N ARG A 660 -30.74 -17.59 -16.02
CA ARG A 660 -32.10 -17.37 -15.50
C ARG A 660 -32.97 -16.56 -16.46
N TYR A 661 -32.44 -15.49 -17.03
CA TYR A 661 -33.14 -14.67 -18.01
C TYR A 661 -33.55 -15.49 -19.24
N LEU A 662 -32.60 -16.22 -19.83
CA LEU A 662 -32.84 -17.08 -20.99
C LEU A 662 -33.87 -18.17 -20.68
N ALA A 663 -33.76 -18.84 -19.52
CA ALA A 663 -34.73 -19.85 -19.10
C ALA A 663 -36.14 -19.27 -18.91
N ALA A 664 -36.27 -18.06 -18.38
CA ALA A 664 -37.56 -17.38 -18.22
C ALA A 664 -38.26 -17.10 -19.58
N PHE A 665 -37.49 -16.97 -20.65
CA PHE A 665 -37.98 -16.81 -22.03
C PHE A 665 -37.92 -18.10 -22.86
N ASN A 666 -37.90 -19.27 -22.20
CA ASN A 666 -37.87 -20.60 -22.82
C ASN A 666 -36.65 -20.90 -23.71
N GLN A 667 -35.56 -20.14 -23.59
CA GLN A 667 -34.28 -20.36 -24.29
C GLN A 667 -33.40 -21.35 -23.50
N HIS A 668 -33.93 -22.55 -23.21
CA HIS A 668 -33.31 -23.50 -22.27
C HIS A 668 -31.94 -24.03 -22.73
N GLU A 669 -31.71 -24.19 -24.04
CA GLU A 669 -30.41 -24.63 -24.57
C GLU A 669 -29.29 -23.64 -24.22
N ARG A 670 -29.52 -22.34 -24.47
CA ARG A 670 -28.58 -21.26 -24.14
C ARG A 670 -28.46 -21.06 -22.63
N ALA A 671 -29.56 -21.21 -21.90
CA ALA A 671 -29.55 -21.13 -20.45
C ALA A 671 -28.63 -22.19 -19.81
N ILE A 672 -28.67 -23.43 -20.31
CA ILE A 672 -27.81 -24.52 -19.85
C ILE A 672 -26.34 -24.19 -20.04
N VAL A 673 -25.96 -23.59 -21.18
CA VAL A 673 -24.58 -23.16 -21.45
C VAL A 673 -24.13 -22.14 -20.41
N ALA A 674 -24.93 -21.07 -20.20
CA ALA A 674 -24.62 -20.03 -19.23
C ALA A 674 -24.48 -20.59 -17.80
N PHE A 675 -25.35 -21.51 -17.36
CA PHE A 675 -25.22 -22.14 -16.04
C PHE A 675 -23.98 -23.02 -15.91
N LYS A 676 -23.61 -23.76 -16.96
CA LYS A 676 -22.37 -24.56 -16.96
C LYS A 676 -21.13 -23.68 -16.87
N GLU A 677 -21.10 -22.55 -17.59
CA GLU A 677 -20.01 -21.58 -17.50
C GLU A 677 -19.92 -20.95 -16.10
N ALA A 678 -21.05 -20.59 -15.49
CA ALA A 678 -21.08 -20.10 -14.12
C ALA A 678 -20.51 -21.13 -13.13
N LEU A 679 -20.90 -22.40 -13.27
CA LEU A 679 -20.43 -23.50 -12.41
C LEU A 679 -18.97 -23.89 -12.67
N ALA A 680 -18.43 -23.59 -13.85
CA ALA A 680 -17.01 -23.75 -14.12
C ALA A 680 -16.17 -22.71 -13.34
N LEU A 681 -16.72 -21.53 -13.07
CA LEU A 681 -16.07 -20.49 -12.25
C LEU A 681 -16.30 -20.70 -10.74
N ASP A 682 -17.53 -21.07 -10.35
CA ASP A 682 -17.87 -21.40 -8.97
C ASP A 682 -18.84 -22.60 -8.92
N PRO A 683 -18.33 -23.81 -8.66
CA PRO A 683 -19.14 -25.03 -8.60
C PRO A 683 -20.22 -25.02 -7.50
N ASN A 684 -20.10 -24.14 -6.50
CA ASN A 684 -20.98 -24.12 -5.32
C ASN A 684 -22.19 -23.18 -5.50
N LEU A 685 -22.37 -22.56 -6.68
CA LEU A 685 -23.51 -21.69 -6.94
C LEU A 685 -24.83 -22.47 -7.04
N THR A 686 -25.54 -22.59 -5.90
CA THR A 686 -26.85 -23.25 -5.81
C THR A 686 -27.83 -22.75 -6.87
N ALA A 687 -27.85 -21.44 -7.11
CA ALA A 687 -28.69 -20.80 -8.12
C ALA A 687 -28.45 -21.32 -9.55
N ALA A 688 -27.18 -21.56 -9.91
CA ALA A 688 -26.80 -22.08 -11.21
C ALA A 688 -27.04 -23.59 -11.31
N GLN A 689 -26.79 -24.34 -10.23
CA GLN A 689 -27.09 -25.78 -10.16
C GLN A 689 -28.59 -26.06 -10.35
N GLN A 690 -29.44 -25.30 -9.65
CA GLN A 690 -30.90 -25.39 -9.78
C GLN A 690 -31.37 -25.01 -11.18
N GLY A 691 -30.93 -23.86 -11.71
CA GLY A 691 -31.31 -23.41 -13.04
C GLY A 691 -30.87 -24.37 -14.16
N LEU A 692 -29.70 -24.99 -14.01
CA LEU A 692 -29.21 -26.03 -14.91
C LEU A 692 -30.12 -27.27 -14.88
N ALA A 693 -30.46 -27.77 -13.70
CA ALA A 693 -31.33 -28.92 -13.54
C ALA A 693 -32.73 -28.67 -14.10
N GLU A 694 -33.32 -27.50 -13.81
CA GLU A 694 -34.64 -27.10 -14.30
C GLU A 694 -34.68 -26.97 -15.82
N SER A 695 -33.69 -26.30 -16.42
CA SER A 695 -33.61 -26.13 -17.87
C SER A 695 -33.36 -27.46 -18.60
N ALA A 696 -32.53 -28.33 -18.03
CA ALA A 696 -32.31 -29.67 -18.58
C ALA A 696 -33.59 -30.53 -18.52
N ALA A 697 -34.33 -30.47 -17.42
CA ALA A 697 -35.60 -31.19 -17.28
C ALA A 697 -36.68 -30.70 -18.26
N LYS A 698 -36.67 -29.40 -18.60
CA LYS A 698 -37.57 -28.83 -19.60
C LYS A 698 -37.28 -29.31 -21.02
N LEU A 699 -36.00 -29.46 -21.40
CA LEU A 699 -35.63 -30.03 -22.71
C LEU A 699 -35.84 -31.54 -22.80
N ALA A 700 -35.79 -32.26 -21.67
CA ALA A 700 -36.01 -33.70 -21.63
C ALA A 700 -37.48 -34.11 -21.75
N LYS A 701 -38.42 -33.16 -21.62
CA LYS A 701 -39.86 -33.38 -21.83
C LYS A 701 -40.24 -32.76 -23.19
N PRO A 702 -40.42 -33.58 -24.24
CA PRO A 702 -40.65 -33.11 -25.61
C PRO A 702 -41.96 -32.32 -25.76
#